data_AF-A0A257JK37-F1
#
_entry.id   AF-A0A257JK37-F1
#
_cell.length_a   1.000
_cell.length_b   1.000
_cell.length_c   1.000
_cell.angle_alpha   90.00
_cell.angle_beta   90.00
_cell.angle_gamma   90.00
#
_symmetry.space_group_name_H-M   'P 1'
#
loop_
_entity.id
_entity.type
_entity.pdbx_description
1 polymer ?
#
loop_
_entity_poly.entity_id
_entity_poly.type
_entity_poly.pdbx_seq_one_letter_code
_entity_poly.pdbx_strand_id
1 'polypeptide(L)'
;LAKTRAAANDEITIWPDKIMPGNRRLDFHEKARLNAHLTGTDHATNTLPYKRLKTAMDAWCALWLWPFDKADLLPSRAEFLQGMAMILEGGFTADGSLAAPSGAEFADPAPSFLDLLEPDAPARDLFTAAARRHDGLFRETNVEALIENFDWLKTAVEVADRERFVHFDLIFADVMKARGGFDVIIGNPPWAKPSWNEGLVLADIDPFYAGLSASEAKKVLTEALPKAPSVRRDGRTVPAVEAFLQDFVSTRGAMGVTSSEVMNPFAGGGSNNLYRCFIDLSFRLVAPQGYAALIHQDGHLGDPKAGAFRQHWYARIAKHFDHSNKITTKNFAEVVDHVRFSLNVYRGAPADVNFDQFSFALLARQIDDSYADQEGFGEIPGIKGSAGHWDTRGHRDRVIRIDRDALSVIHALSEGENVPVDEARFIQPYSARTLDVFRQMARFPKLDAAIPKIQRTMSTATGERMVKIPLWQMSAHWHESGAQKDGTIKRETAFRPANQMILQGPLFFVGNPLNKTPKSISRTNADYLIIDLAKAPDDYLPRTNYGPALSITDYRKRMSQCRWDSTKGHADFTRLAFRRMLGINGERTLVSCIIPPGFSHVNTVESIAFSDERNVLNLGAFAFSVIGDFLTKASGRSDLFESTVAGWPWVPAFSSALQRALRLTCLTSAYADLWNRHAPALDVLQWSSDDPRLRLEGPVQGPTIWDRTAGLRTEFARRLALVEIDVLVSQALGLTLDQLIEIYRIYFPVVQENEAGTWYDQNGRIVWTCSKGLPGVGWLDERGKSPGRATWEKILADAPAELPCTAIDDTMTGGPRAVTRHFTGPFTQCDRIEDYRRAWAHFERLKSEEAA
;
A
#
# COMPACT_ATOMS: atom_id res chain seq x y z
N LEU A 1 41.57 15.26 13.78
CA LEU A 1 40.10 15.35 13.58
C LEU A 1 39.44 16.42 14.44
N ALA A 2 39.29 16.27 15.77
CA ALA A 2 38.64 17.32 16.59
C ALA A 2 39.31 18.71 16.48
N LYS A 3 40.64 18.77 16.63
CA LYS A 3 41.42 20.02 16.44
C LYS A 3 41.27 20.58 15.02
N THR A 4 41.31 19.70 14.02
CA THR A 4 41.11 20.02 12.59
C THR A 4 39.75 20.67 12.35
N ARG A 5 38.68 20.06 12.87
CA ARG A 5 37.32 20.58 12.68
C ARG A 5 37.13 21.91 13.40
N ALA A 6 37.63 22.05 14.63
CA ALA A 6 37.61 23.32 15.34
C ALA A 6 38.36 24.43 14.59
N ALA A 7 39.49 24.10 13.94
CA ALA A 7 40.26 25.05 13.14
C ALA A 7 39.63 25.41 11.79
N ALA A 8 38.66 24.62 11.30
CA ALA A 8 37.96 24.86 10.03
C ALA A 8 36.52 25.39 10.20
N ASN A 9 35.94 25.25 11.39
CA ASN A 9 34.57 25.68 11.69
C ASN A 9 34.44 27.20 11.65
N ASP A 10 33.33 27.66 11.09
CA ASP A 10 32.91 29.05 11.15
C ASP A 10 32.34 29.40 12.51
N GLU A 11 32.43 30.68 12.87
CA GLU A 11 31.59 31.22 13.92
C GLU A 11 30.12 31.11 13.51
N ILE A 12 29.30 30.49 14.35
CA ILE A 12 27.87 30.31 14.10
C ILE A 12 27.11 30.98 15.24
N THR A 13 26.14 31.82 14.90
CA THR A 13 25.17 32.33 15.88
C THR A 13 23.96 31.41 15.88
N ILE A 14 23.77 30.67 16.98
CA ILE A 14 22.60 29.83 17.21
C ILE A 14 21.48 30.70 17.76
N TRP A 15 20.32 30.67 17.12
CA TRP A 15 19.14 31.41 17.53
C TRP A 15 18.72 31.12 19.00
N PRO A 16 18.25 32.12 19.77
CA PRO A 16 18.20 33.53 19.38
C PRO A 16 19.57 34.21 19.35
N ASP A 17 20.47 34.00 20.32
CA ASP A 17 21.71 34.80 20.40
C ASP A 17 22.95 34.05 20.98
N LYS A 18 23.06 32.72 20.81
CA LYS A 18 24.21 31.95 21.30
C LYS A 18 25.30 31.85 20.24
N ILE A 19 26.37 32.62 20.40
CA ILE A 19 27.53 32.57 19.51
C ILE A 19 28.41 31.36 19.87
N MET A 20 28.59 30.44 18.92
CA MET A 20 29.62 29.43 18.96
C MET A 20 30.90 29.97 18.33
N PRO A 21 32.03 30.01 19.06
CA PRO A 21 33.28 30.56 18.55
C PRO A 21 33.78 29.74 17.36
N GLY A 22 34.31 30.43 16.36
CA GLY A 22 34.90 29.85 15.15
C GLY A 22 35.59 30.92 14.32
N ASN A 23 36.01 30.58 13.11
CA ASN A 23 36.67 31.52 12.23
C ASN A 23 35.66 32.53 11.66
N ARG A 24 36.06 33.80 11.59
CA ARG A 24 35.23 34.89 11.06
C ARG A 24 35.63 35.36 9.64
N ARG A 25 36.77 34.89 9.10
CA ARG A 25 37.41 35.47 7.89
C ARG A 25 38.23 34.52 7.01
N LEU A 26 38.10 33.20 7.17
CA LEU A 26 38.76 32.24 6.28
C LEU A 26 37.88 31.99 5.05
N ASP A 27 38.43 32.21 3.87
CA ASP A 27 37.70 31.93 2.63
C ASP A 27 37.54 30.42 2.38
N PHE A 28 36.67 30.03 1.44
CA PHE A 28 36.42 28.63 1.12
C PHE A 28 37.69 27.89 0.64
N HIS A 29 38.55 28.54 -0.13
CA HIS A 29 39.75 27.92 -0.70
C HIS A 29 40.82 27.67 0.38
N GLU A 30 40.96 28.57 1.33
CA GLU A 30 41.84 28.42 2.49
C GLU A 30 41.35 27.29 3.40
N LYS A 31 40.03 27.22 3.64
CA LYS A 31 39.42 26.08 4.36
C LYS A 31 39.62 24.76 3.63
N ALA A 32 39.46 24.74 2.30
CA ALA A 32 39.68 23.55 1.49
C ALA A 32 41.14 23.08 1.55
N ARG A 33 42.11 24.00 1.46
CA ARG A 33 43.54 23.70 1.63
C ARG A 33 43.86 23.20 3.04
N LEU A 34 43.32 23.85 4.06
CA LEU A 34 43.49 23.44 5.45
C LEU A 34 42.92 22.04 5.70
N ASN A 35 41.72 21.77 5.19
CA ASN A 35 41.11 20.45 5.27
C ASN A 35 41.96 19.42 4.51
N ALA A 36 42.42 19.75 3.30
CA ALA A 36 43.22 18.85 2.47
C ALA A 36 44.55 18.45 3.14
N HIS A 37 45.22 19.40 3.79
CA HIS A 37 46.40 19.13 4.60
C HIS A 37 46.08 18.22 5.80
N LEU A 38 44.98 18.50 6.50
CA LEU A 38 44.60 17.77 7.71
C LEU A 38 43.99 16.39 7.45
N THR A 39 43.54 16.13 6.22
CA THR A 39 43.12 14.80 5.73
C THR A 39 44.19 14.08 4.93
N GLY A 40 45.37 14.69 4.71
CA GLY A 40 46.50 14.08 4.00
C GLY A 40 46.33 13.97 2.47
N THR A 41 45.36 14.69 1.90
CA THR A 41 45.11 14.78 0.45
C THR A 41 46.08 15.73 -0.26
N ASP A 42 47.00 16.36 0.47
CA ASP A 42 48.11 17.15 -0.07
C ASP A 42 49.33 16.30 -0.48
N HIS A 43 49.22 14.97 -0.39
CA HIS A 43 50.26 14.00 -0.79
C HIS A 43 51.61 14.20 -0.07
N ALA A 44 51.60 14.61 1.21
CA ALA A 44 52.80 14.65 2.02
C ALA A 44 53.46 13.25 2.16
N THR A 45 54.79 13.20 2.22
CA THR A 45 55.61 11.97 2.23
C THR A 45 55.30 11.02 3.39
N ASN A 46 54.81 11.56 4.51
CA ASN A 46 54.27 10.79 5.62
C ASN A 46 52.74 10.83 5.58
N THR A 47 52.11 9.69 5.28
CA THR A 47 50.66 9.62 5.13
C THR A 47 49.98 9.63 6.49
N LEU A 48 49.11 10.63 6.73
CA LEU A 48 48.33 10.71 7.96
C LEU A 48 47.47 9.45 8.18
N PRO A 49 47.28 8.99 9.44
CA PRO A 49 46.45 7.83 9.78
C PRO A 49 45.04 7.87 9.17
N TYR A 50 44.46 9.06 9.04
CA TYR A 50 43.16 9.25 8.39
C TYR A 50 43.17 8.77 6.92
N LYS A 51 44.18 9.17 6.14
CA LYS A 51 44.28 8.79 4.73
C LYS A 51 44.54 7.30 4.58
N ARG A 52 45.38 6.70 5.43
CA ARG A 52 45.61 5.23 5.47
C ARG A 52 44.31 4.46 5.67
N LEU A 53 43.54 4.84 6.71
CA LEU A 53 42.24 4.23 6.99
C LEU A 53 41.25 4.46 5.85
N LYS A 54 41.18 5.68 5.32
CA LYS A 54 40.28 6.00 4.20
C LYS A 54 40.60 5.13 2.99
N THR A 55 41.86 5.01 2.60
CA THR A 55 42.29 4.17 1.47
C THR A 55 41.92 2.71 1.68
N ALA A 56 42.13 2.15 2.88
CA ALA A 56 41.72 0.78 3.18
C ALA A 56 40.19 0.59 3.09
N MET A 57 39.40 1.52 3.65
CA MET A 57 37.93 1.45 3.60
C MET A 57 37.37 1.67 2.18
N ASP A 58 37.98 2.57 1.42
CA ASP A 58 37.68 2.80 0.01
C ASP A 58 37.98 1.56 -0.83
N ALA A 59 39.12 0.91 -0.58
CA ALA A 59 39.49 -0.32 -1.27
C ALA A 59 38.50 -1.46 -1.03
N TRP A 60 38.00 -1.61 0.20
CA TRP A 60 36.94 -2.56 0.52
C TRP A 60 35.63 -2.24 -0.23
N CYS A 61 35.22 -0.97 -0.26
CA CYS A 61 34.00 -0.56 -0.95
C CYS A 61 34.10 -0.73 -2.46
N ALA A 62 35.28 -0.45 -3.04
CA ALA A 62 35.53 -0.58 -4.47
C ALA A 62 35.29 -2.01 -5.00
N LEU A 63 35.47 -3.05 -4.18
CA LEU A 63 35.19 -4.44 -4.57
C LEU A 63 33.73 -4.67 -4.99
N TRP A 64 32.78 -3.91 -4.44
CA TRP A 64 31.37 -3.99 -4.83
C TRP A 64 31.08 -3.37 -6.20
N LEU A 65 31.96 -2.50 -6.68
CA LEU A 65 31.80 -1.69 -7.89
C LEU A 65 33.00 -1.85 -8.84
N TRP A 66 33.59 -3.05 -8.84
CA TRP A 66 34.80 -3.34 -9.61
C TRP A 66 34.52 -3.29 -11.13
N PRO A 67 35.36 -2.60 -11.93
CA PRO A 67 35.15 -2.49 -13.38
C PRO A 67 35.27 -3.86 -14.07
N PHE A 68 34.31 -4.18 -14.95
CA PHE A 68 34.30 -5.48 -15.67
C PHE A 68 35.48 -5.66 -16.62
N ASP A 69 35.93 -4.57 -17.25
CA ASP A 69 37.07 -4.51 -18.16
C ASP A 69 38.42 -4.68 -17.43
N LYS A 70 38.42 -4.60 -16.10
CA LYS A 70 39.59 -4.80 -15.22
C LYS A 70 39.42 -6.01 -14.29
N ALA A 71 38.57 -6.96 -14.64
CA ALA A 71 38.27 -8.11 -13.78
C ALA A 71 39.50 -8.98 -13.48
N ASP A 72 40.49 -8.98 -14.37
CA ASP A 72 41.80 -9.62 -14.22
C ASP A 72 42.68 -8.98 -13.14
N LEU A 73 42.43 -7.70 -12.80
CA LEU A 73 43.11 -6.98 -11.73
C LEU A 73 42.48 -7.20 -10.34
N LEU A 74 41.41 -7.99 -10.23
CA LEU A 74 40.75 -8.24 -8.96
C LEU A 74 41.70 -9.03 -8.03
N PRO A 75 41.95 -8.56 -6.80
CA PRO A 75 42.90 -9.22 -5.92
C PRO A 75 42.33 -10.54 -5.41
N SER A 76 43.18 -11.55 -5.27
CA SER A 76 42.84 -12.72 -4.47
C SER A 76 42.64 -12.32 -3.00
N ARG A 77 41.96 -13.17 -2.23
CA ARG A 77 41.77 -12.94 -0.78
C ARG A 77 43.10 -12.72 -0.05
N ALA A 78 44.14 -13.46 -0.42
CA ALA A 78 45.46 -13.34 0.20
C ALA A 78 46.12 -11.99 -0.14
N GLU A 79 46.11 -11.60 -1.41
CA GLU A 79 46.66 -10.31 -1.86
C GLU A 79 45.93 -9.12 -1.24
N PHE A 80 44.60 -9.20 -1.15
CA PHE A 80 43.80 -8.16 -0.50
C PHE A 80 44.17 -8.02 0.98
N LEU A 81 44.21 -9.13 1.74
CA LEU A 81 44.55 -9.11 3.17
C LEU A 81 45.98 -8.62 3.40
N GLN A 82 46.93 -9.03 2.56
CA GLN A 82 48.31 -8.57 2.62
C GLN A 82 48.41 -7.06 2.35
N GLY A 83 47.70 -6.56 1.33
CA GLY A 83 47.63 -5.13 1.04
C GLY A 83 47.01 -4.33 2.18
N MET A 84 45.94 -4.84 2.81
CA MET A 84 45.36 -4.21 4.00
C MET A 84 46.36 -4.15 5.16
N ALA A 85 47.10 -5.23 5.42
CA ALA A 85 48.14 -5.23 6.44
C ALA A 85 49.24 -4.19 6.15
N MET A 86 49.70 -4.08 4.90
CA MET A 86 50.69 -3.07 4.51
C MET A 86 50.17 -1.63 4.67
N ILE A 87 48.91 -1.37 4.35
CA ILE A 87 48.28 -0.05 4.53
C ILE A 87 48.12 0.28 6.01
N LEU A 88 47.74 -0.67 6.87
CA LEU A 88 47.35 -0.42 8.26
C LEU A 88 48.50 -0.58 9.28
N GLU A 89 49.41 -1.53 9.08
CA GLU A 89 50.52 -1.86 9.99
C GLU A 89 51.85 -1.23 9.54
N GLY A 90 51.94 -0.83 8.26
CA GLY A 90 53.05 -0.09 7.66
C GLY A 90 54.00 -1.01 6.90
N GLY A 91 54.03 -0.88 5.56
CA GLY A 91 54.86 -1.71 4.67
C GLY A 91 55.94 -0.97 3.87
N PHE A 92 55.91 0.37 3.83
CA PHE A 92 56.87 1.19 3.08
C PHE A 92 57.36 2.35 3.94
N THR A 93 58.68 2.56 3.99
CA THR A 93 59.27 3.75 4.65
C THR A 93 59.10 4.99 3.78
N ALA A 94 59.39 6.18 4.32
CA ALA A 94 59.30 7.46 3.60
C ALA A 94 60.11 7.49 2.27
N ASP A 95 61.14 6.64 2.16
CA ASP A 95 62.01 6.53 0.99
C ASP A 95 61.50 5.52 -0.06
N GLY A 96 60.30 4.94 0.11
CA GLY A 96 59.71 4.00 -0.85
C GLY A 96 60.36 2.60 -0.83
N SER A 97 61.21 2.30 0.15
CA SER A 97 61.72 0.95 0.39
C SER A 97 60.71 0.12 1.19
N LEU A 98 60.60 -1.17 0.86
CA LEU A 98 59.86 -2.15 1.65
C LEU A 98 60.42 -2.13 3.08
N ALA A 99 59.62 -1.67 4.04
CA ALA A 99 59.91 -1.85 5.45
C ALA A 99 59.74 -3.35 5.71
N ALA A 100 60.83 -4.11 5.58
CA ALA A 100 60.80 -5.53 5.86
C ALA A 100 60.24 -5.74 7.27
N PRO A 101 59.12 -6.47 7.44
CA PRO A 101 58.88 -7.14 8.69
C PRO A 101 60.06 -8.10 8.82
N SER A 102 60.85 -8.00 9.90
CA SER A 102 61.82 -9.04 10.20
C SER A 102 61.09 -10.37 10.14
N GLY A 103 61.56 -11.32 9.33
CA GLY A 103 60.92 -12.63 9.09
C GLY A 103 60.71 -13.52 10.32
N ALA A 104 60.92 -12.99 11.52
CA ALA A 104 60.57 -13.58 12.80
C ALA A 104 59.10 -13.31 13.24
N GLU A 105 58.40 -12.31 12.69
CA GLU A 105 56.98 -12.05 13.02
C GLU A 105 55.98 -12.83 12.15
N PHE A 106 56.44 -13.47 11.08
CA PHE A 106 55.62 -14.34 10.21
C PHE A 106 55.73 -15.85 10.57
N ALA A 107 56.54 -16.20 11.59
CA ALA A 107 56.89 -17.58 11.91
C ALA A 107 55.96 -18.24 12.95
N ASP A 108 55.12 -17.47 13.65
CA ASP A 108 54.00 -18.03 14.40
C ASP A 108 52.70 -17.74 13.65
N PRO A 109 51.88 -18.75 13.31
CA PRO A 109 50.54 -18.51 12.85
C PRO A 109 49.78 -17.94 14.04
N ALA A 110 49.78 -16.61 14.18
CA ALA A 110 48.74 -15.97 14.97
C ALA A 110 47.41 -16.48 14.40
N PRO A 111 46.52 -17.04 15.24
CA PRO A 111 45.27 -17.63 14.77
C PRO A 111 44.57 -16.65 13.84
N SER A 112 44.01 -17.16 12.74
CA SER A 112 43.35 -16.30 11.77
C SER A 112 42.22 -15.52 12.47
N PHE A 113 41.84 -14.37 11.93
CA PHE A 113 40.66 -13.63 12.43
C PHE A 113 39.40 -14.50 12.54
N LEU A 114 39.33 -15.60 11.77
CA LEU A 114 38.27 -16.61 11.85
C LEU A 114 38.46 -17.61 13.01
N ASP A 115 39.69 -17.93 13.40
CA ASP A 115 40.00 -18.83 14.53
C ASP A 115 39.81 -18.13 15.90
N LEU A 116 39.86 -16.79 15.93
CA LEU A 116 39.62 -15.97 17.13
C LEU A 116 38.13 -15.58 17.34
N LEU A 117 37.25 -15.97 16.42
CA LEU A 117 35.79 -15.83 16.55
C LEU A 117 35.15 -17.05 17.23
N GLU A 118 35.96 -17.97 17.77
CA GLU A 118 35.46 -19.01 18.67
C GLU A 118 34.83 -18.37 19.93
N PRO A 119 33.68 -18.89 20.42
CA PRO A 119 32.89 -18.24 21.48
C PRO A 119 33.64 -18.00 22.81
N ASP A 120 34.76 -18.68 23.03
CA ASP A 120 35.44 -18.77 24.33
C ASP A 120 36.79 -18.01 24.38
N ALA A 121 37.17 -17.24 23.35
CA ALA A 121 38.42 -16.48 23.35
C ALA A 121 38.38 -15.33 24.40
N PRO A 122 39.33 -15.27 25.37
CA PRO A 122 39.31 -14.24 26.42
C PRO A 122 39.45 -12.84 25.83
N ALA A 123 38.48 -11.95 26.10
CA ALA A 123 38.46 -10.56 25.60
C ALA A 123 39.78 -9.79 25.80
N ARG A 124 40.57 -10.19 26.80
CA ARG A 124 41.87 -9.60 27.17
C ARG A 124 42.95 -9.76 26.09
N ASP A 125 42.92 -10.84 25.30
CA ASP A 125 43.89 -11.05 24.20
C ASP A 125 43.54 -10.23 22.95
N LEU A 126 42.25 -9.99 22.71
CA LEU A 126 41.77 -9.07 21.66
C LEU A 126 42.23 -7.62 21.90
N PHE A 127 42.16 -7.15 23.14
CA PHE A 127 42.63 -5.81 23.52
C PHE A 127 44.16 -5.66 23.44
N THR A 128 44.91 -6.72 23.69
CA THR A 128 46.39 -6.68 23.65
C THR A 128 46.91 -6.70 22.20
N ALA A 129 46.27 -7.46 21.31
CA ALA A 129 46.54 -7.43 19.87
C ALA A 129 46.13 -6.09 19.22
N ALA A 130 45.00 -5.50 19.66
CA ALA A 130 44.60 -4.16 19.24
C ALA A 130 45.61 -3.09 19.68
N ALA A 131 46.12 -3.15 20.92
CA ALA A 131 47.11 -2.20 21.41
C ALA A 131 48.43 -2.22 20.61
N ARG A 132 48.91 -3.40 20.17
CA ARG A 132 50.09 -3.51 19.28
C ARG A 132 49.83 -2.97 17.86
N ARG A 133 48.61 -3.12 17.34
CA ARG A 133 48.22 -2.57 16.02
C ARG A 133 48.07 -1.05 16.01
N HIS A 134 47.73 -0.44 17.16
CA HIS A 134 47.67 1.01 17.28
C HIS A 134 49.03 1.66 16.94
N ASP A 135 50.16 1.08 17.37
CA ASP A 135 51.49 1.63 17.06
C ASP A 135 51.83 1.59 15.56
N GLY A 136 51.37 0.56 14.82
CA GLY A 136 51.62 0.42 13.37
C GLY A 136 50.94 1.47 12.50
N LEU A 137 49.73 1.92 12.89
CA LEU A 137 48.97 2.95 12.16
C LEU A 137 49.63 4.34 12.24
N PHE A 138 50.46 4.58 13.25
CA PHE A 138 51.21 5.83 13.43
C PHE A 138 52.67 5.75 12.97
N ARG A 139 53.12 4.60 12.43
CA ARG A 139 54.41 4.50 11.73
C ARG A 139 54.37 5.28 10.42
N GLU A 140 55.51 5.82 10.02
CA GLU A 140 55.62 6.50 8.73
C GLU A 140 55.35 5.50 7.60
N THR A 141 54.38 5.82 6.75
CA THR A 141 54.02 4.98 5.60
C THR A 141 53.65 5.87 4.43
N ASN A 142 54.16 5.54 3.25
CA ASN A 142 53.83 6.23 2.01
C ASN A 142 52.75 5.43 1.26
N VAL A 143 51.49 5.87 1.36
CA VAL A 143 50.36 5.20 0.69
C VAL A 143 50.41 5.40 -0.83
N GLU A 144 51.03 6.48 -1.33
CA GLU A 144 51.14 6.67 -2.78
C GLU A 144 52.08 5.65 -3.42
N ALA A 145 53.21 5.38 -2.77
CA ALA A 145 54.11 4.31 -3.21
C ALA A 145 53.40 2.94 -3.21
N LEU A 146 52.48 2.70 -2.26
CA LEU A 146 51.66 1.48 -2.25
C LEU A 146 50.67 1.45 -3.43
N ILE A 147 49.98 2.56 -3.72
CA ILE A 147 49.05 2.67 -4.84
C ILE A 147 49.77 2.48 -6.18
N GLU A 148 50.99 3.00 -6.33
CA GLU A 148 51.80 2.84 -7.54
C GLU A 148 52.31 1.41 -7.75
N ASN A 149 52.56 0.66 -6.67
CA ASN A 149 53.11 -0.69 -6.73
C ASN A 149 52.04 -1.79 -6.94
N PHE A 150 50.78 -1.54 -6.59
CA PHE A 150 49.72 -2.55 -6.66
C PHE A 150 48.60 -2.11 -7.62
N ASP A 151 48.51 -2.76 -8.79
CA ASP A 151 47.53 -2.43 -9.85
C ASP A 151 46.07 -2.51 -9.38
N TRP A 152 45.76 -3.48 -8.51
CA TRP A 152 44.43 -3.61 -7.92
C TRP A 152 44.11 -2.43 -6.99
N LEU A 153 45.09 -1.92 -6.24
CA LEU A 153 44.88 -0.80 -5.33
C LEU A 153 44.67 0.51 -6.10
N LYS A 154 45.41 0.69 -7.21
CA LYS A 154 45.19 1.78 -8.16
C LYS A 154 43.76 1.76 -8.72
N THR A 155 43.30 0.59 -9.17
CA THR A 155 41.92 0.42 -9.66
C THR A 155 40.90 0.74 -8.56
N ALA A 156 41.16 0.31 -7.33
CA ALA A 156 40.27 0.59 -6.21
C ALA A 156 40.17 2.10 -5.88
N VAL A 157 41.29 2.84 -5.95
CA VAL A 157 41.30 4.30 -5.78
C VAL A 157 40.54 5.00 -6.91
N GLU A 158 40.71 4.57 -8.16
CA GLU A 158 39.95 5.11 -9.30
C GLU A 158 38.43 4.93 -9.11
N VAL A 159 38.00 3.75 -8.64
CA VAL A 159 36.59 3.49 -8.30
C VAL A 159 36.13 4.39 -7.16
N ALA A 160 36.93 4.55 -6.11
CA ALA A 160 36.58 5.38 -4.95
C ALA A 160 36.47 6.87 -5.29
N ASP A 161 37.33 7.40 -6.17
CA ASP A 161 37.27 8.78 -6.63
C ASP A 161 36.02 9.06 -7.49
N ARG A 162 35.61 8.05 -8.28
CA ARG A 162 34.39 8.09 -9.08
C ARG A 162 33.13 8.04 -8.22
N GLU A 163 33.02 7.01 -7.38
CA GLU A 163 31.80 6.71 -6.60
C GLU A 163 31.67 7.54 -5.32
N ARG A 164 32.78 8.12 -4.83
CA ARG A 164 32.85 9.04 -3.70
C ARG A 164 32.25 8.47 -2.41
N PHE A 165 32.79 7.33 -1.96
CA PHE A 165 32.33 6.67 -0.73
C PHE A 165 32.42 7.57 0.50
N VAL A 166 31.38 7.51 1.34
CA VAL A 166 31.27 8.30 2.57
C VAL A 166 31.38 7.38 3.78
N HIS A 167 32.52 7.44 4.47
CA HIS A 167 32.79 6.68 5.70
C HIS A 167 32.47 7.53 6.92
N PHE A 168 31.20 7.57 7.34
CA PHE A 168 30.75 8.44 8.44
C PHE A 168 31.55 8.25 9.73
N ASP A 169 31.83 7.00 10.11
CA ASP A 169 32.58 6.67 11.33
C ASP A 169 34.03 7.16 11.29
N LEU A 170 34.60 7.36 10.10
CA LEU A 170 35.93 7.92 9.92
C LEU A 170 35.90 9.45 9.82
N ILE A 171 35.01 10.00 8.99
CA ILE A 171 34.88 11.45 8.76
C ILE A 171 34.47 12.17 10.05
N PHE A 172 33.65 11.53 10.88
CA PHE A 172 33.11 12.06 12.13
C PHE A 172 33.55 11.25 13.35
N ALA A 173 34.71 10.58 13.29
CA ALA A 173 35.21 9.71 14.37
C ALA A 173 35.25 10.37 15.76
N ASP A 174 35.54 11.67 15.83
CA ASP A 174 35.53 12.44 17.07
C ASP A 174 34.13 12.72 17.60
N VAL A 175 33.13 12.88 16.72
CA VAL A 175 31.71 12.96 17.10
C VAL A 175 31.24 11.60 17.62
N MET A 176 31.53 10.53 16.88
CA MET A 176 31.19 9.17 17.29
C MET A 176 31.82 8.83 18.65
N LYS A 177 33.09 9.19 18.86
CA LYS A 177 33.77 8.98 20.14
C LYS A 177 33.18 9.83 21.28
N ALA A 178 32.88 11.10 21.03
CA ALA A 178 32.45 12.02 22.09
C ALA A 178 30.97 11.87 22.47
N ARG A 179 30.11 11.51 21.50
CA ARG A 179 28.65 11.53 21.65
C ARG A 179 27.97 10.19 21.34
N GLY A 180 28.70 9.23 20.78
CA GLY A 180 28.13 7.97 20.30
C GLY A 180 27.30 8.11 19.02
N GLY A 181 27.36 9.28 18.34
CA GLY A 181 26.55 9.59 17.16
C GLY A 181 26.22 11.08 17.04
N PHE A 182 25.38 11.44 16.09
CA PHE A 182 24.83 12.80 15.92
C PHE A 182 23.63 13.03 16.85
N ASP A 183 23.58 14.19 17.51
CA ASP A 183 22.43 14.54 18.35
C ASP A 183 21.16 14.77 17.51
N VAL A 184 21.31 15.28 16.29
CA VAL A 184 20.22 15.58 15.37
C VAL A 184 20.61 15.20 13.95
N ILE A 185 19.76 14.41 13.28
CA ILE A 185 19.83 14.11 11.85
C ILE A 185 18.52 14.59 11.23
N ILE A 186 18.57 15.37 10.14
CA ILE A 186 17.38 15.83 9.42
C ILE A 186 17.60 15.56 7.93
N GLY A 187 16.60 15.00 7.25
CA GLY A 187 16.73 14.78 5.81
C GLY A 187 15.44 14.37 5.09
N ASN A 188 15.45 14.53 3.77
CA ASN A 188 14.48 13.97 2.85
C ASN A 188 15.20 12.93 1.99
N PRO A 189 15.34 11.67 2.46
CA PRO A 189 16.05 10.64 1.70
C PRO A 189 15.36 10.37 0.35
N PRO A 190 16.09 9.93 -0.69
CA PRO A 190 15.50 9.63 -1.99
C PRO A 190 14.42 8.54 -1.91
N TRP A 191 13.28 8.76 -2.57
CA TRP A 191 12.18 7.78 -2.66
C TRP A 191 12.34 6.83 -3.86
N ALA A 192 13.58 6.68 -4.34
CA ALA A 192 13.91 5.90 -5.51
C ALA A 192 14.29 4.46 -5.14
N LYS A 193 13.95 3.54 -6.04
CA LYS A 193 14.41 2.15 -6.03
C LYS A 193 15.42 2.00 -7.18
N PRO A 194 16.74 1.88 -6.92
CA PRO A 194 17.72 1.71 -7.98
C PRO A 194 17.37 0.49 -8.82
N SER A 195 17.32 0.67 -10.12
CA SER A 195 16.98 -0.39 -11.06
C SER A 195 17.80 -0.25 -12.31
N TRP A 196 18.26 -1.38 -12.84
CA TRP A 196 18.96 -1.40 -14.11
C TRP A 196 17.98 -1.56 -15.27
N ASN A 197 18.09 -0.71 -16.27
CA ASN A 197 17.35 -0.80 -17.54
C ASN A 197 18.30 -0.46 -18.69
N GLU A 198 18.70 -1.46 -19.46
CA GLU A 198 19.65 -1.30 -20.56
C GLU A 198 19.17 -0.28 -21.60
N GLY A 199 17.86 -0.20 -21.85
CA GLY A 199 17.29 0.69 -22.85
C GLY A 199 17.34 2.16 -22.46
N LEU A 200 17.19 2.48 -21.17
CA LEU A 200 17.32 3.87 -20.69
C LEU A 200 18.77 4.35 -20.77
N VAL A 201 19.73 3.49 -20.44
CA VAL A 201 21.16 3.83 -20.53
C VAL A 201 21.59 3.97 -21.98
N LEU A 202 21.14 3.07 -22.87
CA LEU A 202 21.39 3.22 -24.30
C LEU A 202 20.80 4.53 -24.85
N ALA A 203 19.61 4.93 -24.39
CA ALA A 203 18.99 6.20 -24.79
C ALA A 203 19.69 7.45 -24.21
N ASP A 204 20.32 7.34 -23.03
CA ASP A 204 21.16 8.41 -22.46
C ASP A 204 22.45 8.60 -23.28
N ILE A 205 23.02 7.50 -23.76
CA ILE A 205 24.21 7.51 -24.63
C ILE A 205 23.87 8.01 -26.04
N ASP A 206 22.80 7.48 -26.63
CA ASP A 206 22.32 7.84 -27.96
C ASP A 206 20.79 8.08 -27.94
N PRO A 207 20.36 9.35 -27.97
CA PRO A 207 18.94 9.72 -27.97
C PRO A 207 18.11 9.11 -29.11
N PHE A 208 18.74 8.61 -30.18
CA PHE A 208 18.04 7.91 -31.27
C PHE A 208 17.23 6.69 -30.78
N TYR A 209 17.68 6.04 -29.70
CA TYR A 209 17.02 4.86 -29.12
C TYR A 209 16.02 5.21 -28.00
N ALA A 210 15.73 6.49 -27.77
CA ALA A 210 14.75 6.92 -26.79
C ALA A 210 13.33 6.42 -27.13
N GLY A 211 12.60 5.92 -26.13
CA GLY A 211 11.23 5.45 -26.28
C GLY A 211 11.07 3.97 -26.65
N LEU A 212 12.16 3.22 -26.83
CA LEU A 212 12.11 1.76 -26.98
C LEU A 212 11.62 1.09 -25.69
N SER A 213 10.83 0.03 -25.83
CA SER A 213 10.54 -0.85 -24.70
C SER A 213 11.81 -1.61 -24.28
N ALA A 214 11.86 -2.08 -23.02
CA ALA A 214 12.98 -2.89 -22.53
C ALA A 214 13.25 -4.13 -23.41
N SER A 215 12.21 -4.71 -24.01
CA SER A 215 12.34 -5.88 -24.89
C SER A 215 12.95 -5.54 -26.26
N GLU A 216 12.65 -4.35 -26.80
CA GLU A 216 13.17 -3.89 -28.09
C GLU A 216 14.60 -3.41 -27.93
N ALA A 217 14.88 -2.63 -26.87
CA ALA A 217 16.22 -2.20 -26.51
C ALA A 217 17.17 -3.40 -26.40
N LYS A 218 16.75 -4.48 -25.73
CA LYS A 218 17.55 -5.70 -25.59
C LYS A 218 17.87 -6.39 -26.92
N LYS A 219 16.99 -6.30 -27.93
CA LYS A 219 17.24 -6.89 -29.26
C LYS A 219 18.26 -6.09 -30.07
N VAL A 220 18.25 -4.77 -29.93
CA VAL A 220 19.12 -3.88 -30.72
C VAL A 220 20.45 -3.61 -30.03
N LEU A 221 20.54 -3.77 -28.71
CA LEU A 221 21.69 -3.39 -27.88
C LEU A 221 23.03 -3.87 -28.43
N THR A 222 23.14 -5.14 -28.81
CA THR A 222 24.39 -5.75 -29.30
C THR A 222 24.91 -5.09 -30.58
N GLU A 223 24.01 -4.60 -31.44
CA GLU A 223 24.39 -3.95 -32.69
C GLU A 223 24.50 -2.42 -32.53
N ALA A 224 23.62 -1.82 -31.73
CA ALA A 224 23.51 -0.39 -31.51
C ALA A 224 24.65 0.17 -30.67
N LEU A 225 24.98 -0.48 -29.55
CA LEU A 225 25.91 0.06 -28.57
C LEU A 225 27.34 0.26 -29.13
N PRO A 226 27.92 -0.66 -29.94
CA PRO A 226 29.24 -0.43 -30.55
C PRO A 226 29.26 0.70 -31.59
N LYS A 227 28.09 1.05 -32.16
CA LYS A 227 27.94 2.10 -33.18
C LYS A 227 27.56 3.45 -32.60
N ALA A 228 27.12 3.48 -31.34
CA ALA A 228 26.71 4.68 -30.65
C ALA A 228 27.88 5.67 -30.47
N PRO A 229 27.61 6.99 -30.44
CA PRO A 229 28.65 8.00 -30.30
C PRO A 229 29.38 7.87 -28.96
N SER A 230 30.65 8.29 -28.94
CA SER A 230 31.39 8.45 -27.69
C SER A 230 30.79 9.57 -26.85
N VAL A 231 30.77 9.38 -25.54
CA VAL A 231 30.13 10.30 -24.58
C VAL A 231 31.15 10.85 -23.60
N ARG A 232 30.80 11.98 -22.96
CA ARG A 232 31.63 12.58 -21.91
C ARG A 232 31.26 11.97 -20.56
N ARG A 233 32.22 11.30 -19.92
CA ARG A 233 32.13 10.80 -18.53
C ARG A 233 33.39 11.23 -17.79
N ASP A 234 33.24 11.71 -16.55
CA ASP A 234 34.34 12.08 -15.65
C ASP A 234 35.42 12.99 -16.29
N GLY A 235 34.99 13.95 -17.11
CA GLY A 235 35.89 14.89 -17.78
C GLY A 235 36.70 14.31 -18.94
N ARG A 236 36.39 13.09 -19.41
CA ARG A 236 37.01 12.42 -20.56
C ARG A 236 35.96 11.98 -21.57
N THR A 237 36.38 11.78 -22.83
CA THR A 237 35.52 11.23 -23.89
C THR A 237 35.78 9.74 -23.94
N VAL A 238 34.76 8.92 -23.71
CA VAL A 238 34.86 7.46 -23.64
C VAL A 238 33.94 6.80 -24.66
N PRO A 239 34.29 5.62 -25.20
CA PRO A 239 33.41 4.84 -26.06
C PRO A 239 32.08 4.52 -25.38
N ALA A 240 31.01 4.43 -26.17
CA ALA A 240 29.66 4.10 -25.67
C ALA A 240 29.63 2.79 -24.85
N VAL A 241 30.39 1.77 -25.29
CA VAL A 241 30.49 0.48 -24.58
C VAL A 241 31.09 0.66 -23.18
N GLU A 242 32.12 1.48 -23.05
CA GLU A 242 32.76 1.76 -21.76
C GLU A 242 31.81 2.51 -20.82
N ALA A 243 31.15 3.56 -21.32
CA ALA A 243 30.15 4.31 -20.55
C ALA A 243 29.00 3.41 -20.07
N PHE A 244 28.51 2.53 -20.94
CA PHE A 244 27.45 1.57 -20.60
C PHE A 244 27.88 0.58 -19.51
N LEU A 245 29.10 0.02 -19.62
CA LEU A 245 29.64 -0.89 -18.61
C LEU A 245 29.87 -0.17 -17.28
N GLN A 246 30.35 1.07 -17.30
CA GLN A 246 30.50 1.91 -16.12
C GLN A 246 29.15 2.12 -15.39
N ASP A 247 28.12 2.52 -16.13
CA ASP A 247 26.76 2.72 -15.58
C ASP A 247 26.18 1.39 -15.06
N PHE A 248 26.45 0.27 -15.75
CA PHE A 248 26.06 -1.07 -15.33
C PHE A 248 26.69 -1.45 -14.00
N VAL A 249 28.01 -1.32 -13.87
CA VAL A 249 28.76 -1.63 -12.64
C VAL A 249 28.29 -0.76 -11.49
N SER A 250 28.16 0.56 -11.70
CA SER A 250 27.73 1.48 -10.64
C SER A 250 26.32 1.13 -10.17
N THR A 251 25.37 0.94 -11.08
CA THR A 251 23.98 0.61 -10.73
C THR A 251 23.86 -0.75 -10.06
N ARG A 252 24.48 -1.80 -10.62
CA ARG A 252 24.40 -3.17 -10.08
C ARG A 252 25.14 -3.33 -8.77
N GLY A 253 26.32 -2.71 -8.64
CA GLY A 253 27.08 -2.67 -7.40
C GLY A 253 26.29 -1.97 -6.28
N ALA A 254 25.73 -0.79 -6.56
CA ALA A 254 24.87 -0.09 -5.62
C ALA A 254 23.64 -0.91 -5.22
N MET A 255 22.98 -1.60 -6.17
CA MET A 255 21.89 -2.53 -5.86
C MET A 255 22.34 -3.69 -4.95
N GLY A 256 23.54 -4.24 -5.17
CA GLY A 256 24.12 -5.28 -4.33
C GLY A 256 24.34 -4.81 -2.89
N VAL A 257 24.98 -3.65 -2.72
CA VAL A 257 25.26 -3.06 -1.40
C VAL A 257 23.96 -2.70 -0.66
N THR A 258 23.04 -2.00 -1.33
CA THR A 258 21.78 -1.54 -0.72
C THR A 258 20.81 -2.67 -0.39
N SER A 259 20.98 -3.86 -0.97
CA SER A 259 20.18 -5.05 -0.65
C SER A 259 20.87 -6.01 0.33
N SER A 260 22.08 -5.68 0.79
CA SER A 260 22.85 -6.50 1.73
C SER A 260 22.33 -6.33 3.16
N GLU A 261 22.03 -7.46 3.80
CA GLU A 261 21.65 -7.55 5.22
C GLU A 261 22.78 -7.12 6.16
N VAL A 262 24.03 -7.35 5.77
CA VAL A 262 25.20 -6.95 6.55
C VAL A 262 25.36 -5.43 6.55
N MET A 263 25.07 -4.79 5.41
CA MET A 263 25.16 -3.34 5.28
C MET A 263 23.94 -2.60 5.81
N ASN A 264 22.80 -3.30 5.91
CA ASN A 264 21.53 -2.76 6.40
C ASN A 264 20.95 -3.68 7.48
N PRO A 265 21.60 -3.77 8.66
CA PRO A 265 21.23 -4.72 9.71
C PRO A 265 19.81 -4.54 10.24
N PHE A 266 19.23 -3.33 10.16
CA PHE A 266 17.87 -3.07 10.63
C PHE A 266 16.83 -3.18 9.52
N ALA A 267 17.14 -2.68 8.31
CA ALA A 267 16.22 -2.75 7.18
C ALA A 267 16.14 -4.14 6.54
N GLY A 268 17.18 -4.97 6.73
CA GLY A 268 17.28 -6.32 6.21
C GLY A 268 17.57 -6.39 4.70
N GLY A 269 17.45 -7.60 4.16
CA GLY A 269 17.83 -7.93 2.79
C GLY A 269 16.74 -7.69 1.77
N GLY A 270 17.12 -7.57 0.50
CA GLY A 270 16.18 -7.60 -0.62
C GLY A 270 15.31 -6.35 -0.81
N SER A 271 15.54 -5.29 -0.03
CA SER A 271 14.87 -4.00 -0.19
C SER A 271 15.85 -2.90 -0.60
N ASN A 272 15.97 -2.65 -1.89
CA ASN A 272 16.77 -1.56 -2.44
C ASN A 272 16.00 -0.22 -2.50
N ASN A 273 14.98 0.00 -1.66
CA ASN A 273 14.38 1.33 -1.62
C ASN A 273 15.28 2.25 -0.77
N LEU A 274 15.84 3.29 -1.39
CA LEU A 274 16.91 4.09 -0.77
C LEU A 274 16.49 4.70 0.56
N TYR A 275 15.22 5.11 0.73
CA TYR A 275 14.78 5.65 2.01
C TYR A 275 14.95 4.66 3.16
N ARG A 276 14.80 3.34 2.92
CA ARG A 276 14.98 2.31 3.96
C ARG A 276 16.45 2.21 4.38
N CYS A 277 17.36 2.31 3.42
CA CYS A 277 18.80 2.36 3.69
C CYS A 277 19.18 3.62 4.48
N PHE A 278 18.54 4.77 4.21
CA PHE A 278 18.77 5.99 4.98
C PHE A 278 18.18 5.92 6.39
N ILE A 279 17.06 5.22 6.61
CA ILE A 279 16.55 4.93 7.97
C ILE A 279 17.56 4.08 8.73
N ASP A 280 18.02 2.97 8.13
CA ASP A 280 19.03 2.09 8.72
C ASP A 280 20.32 2.85 9.07
N LEU A 281 20.84 3.62 8.11
CA LEU A 281 22.00 4.47 8.31
C LEU A 281 21.77 5.47 9.45
N SER A 282 20.60 6.10 9.51
CA SER A 282 20.27 7.04 10.58
C SER A 282 20.26 6.35 11.95
N PHE A 283 19.75 5.11 12.05
CA PHE A 283 19.78 4.35 13.30
C PHE A 283 21.20 4.01 13.76
N ARG A 284 22.15 3.83 12.82
CA ARG A 284 23.56 3.60 13.13
C ARG A 284 24.30 4.87 13.53
N LEU A 285 23.91 6.02 12.98
CA LEU A 285 24.64 7.27 13.14
C LEU A 285 24.09 8.19 14.22
N VAL A 286 22.84 8.03 14.64
CA VAL A 286 22.21 8.88 15.67
C VAL A 286 22.77 8.53 17.06
N ALA A 287 23.06 9.55 17.87
CA ALA A 287 23.49 9.36 19.26
C ALA A 287 22.37 8.72 20.09
N PRO A 288 22.66 7.97 21.16
CA PRO A 288 21.63 7.35 22.00
C PRO A 288 20.53 8.29 22.52
N GLN A 289 20.89 9.55 22.83
CA GLN A 289 19.97 10.61 23.29
C GLN A 289 19.51 11.54 22.15
N GLY A 290 19.94 11.27 20.91
CA GLY A 290 19.66 12.07 19.74
C GLY A 290 18.37 11.66 19.02
N TYR A 291 18.02 12.44 18.00
CA TYR A 291 16.87 12.20 17.14
C TYR A 291 17.21 12.30 15.65
N ALA A 292 16.59 11.46 14.84
CA ALA A 292 16.62 11.54 13.38
C ALA A 292 15.21 11.84 12.85
N ALA A 293 15.04 12.97 12.15
CA ALA A 293 13.79 13.37 11.53
C ALA A 293 13.89 13.24 10.00
N LEU A 294 13.16 12.28 9.42
CA LEU A 294 13.22 11.96 8.01
C LEU A 294 11.86 12.11 7.32
N ILE A 295 11.85 12.64 6.11
CA ILE A 295 10.67 12.69 5.24
C ILE A 295 10.77 11.55 4.21
N HIS A 296 9.92 10.55 4.29
CA HIS A 296 9.93 9.42 3.36
C HIS A 296 8.56 8.79 3.15
N GLN A 297 8.49 7.73 2.34
CA GLN A 297 7.27 6.95 2.15
C GLN A 297 7.15 5.83 3.18
N ASP A 298 5.94 5.38 3.49
CA ASP A 298 5.65 4.35 4.51
C ASP A 298 5.48 2.94 3.96
N GLY A 299 6.15 2.61 2.86
CA GLY A 299 5.99 1.31 2.21
C GLY A 299 6.30 0.13 3.14
N HIS A 300 7.18 0.29 4.13
CA HIS A 300 7.53 -0.73 5.13
C HIS A 300 6.40 -1.04 6.12
N LEU A 301 5.47 -0.11 6.37
CA LEU A 301 4.37 -0.31 7.32
C LEU A 301 3.33 -1.33 6.83
N GLY A 302 3.16 -1.47 5.51
CA GLY A 302 2.21 -2.42 4.90
C GLY A 302 2.84 -3.67 4.27
N ASP A 303 4.16 -3.69 4.08
CA ASP A 303 4.89 -4.76 3.39
C ASP A 303 4.96 -6.05 4.25
N PRO A 304 4.36 -7.17 3.83
CA PRO A 304 4.34 -8.40 4.63
C PRO A 304 5.73 -8.95 4.98
N LYS A 305 6.78 -8.61 4.22
CA LYS A 305 8.15 -9.09 4.44
C LYS A 305 8.98 -8.18 5.35
N ALA A 306 8.45 -7.04 5.77
CA ALA A 306 9.15 -6.04 6.57
C ALA A 306 8.91 -6.17 8.09
N GLY A 307 8.57 -7.37 8.60
CA GLY A 307 8.31 -7.60 10.03
C GLY A 307 9.46 -7.16 10.93
N ALA A 308 10.65 -7.74 10.74
CA ALA A 308 11.86 -7.38 11.49
C ALA A 308 12.22 -5.88 11.37
N PHE A 309 12.07 -5.29 10.19
CA PHE A 309 12.31 -3.85 10.03
C PHE A 309 11.29 -3.01 10.80
N ARG A 310 10.01 -3.39 10.80
CA ARG A 310 8.98 -2.74 11.61
C ARG A 310 9.26 -2.83 13.10
N GLN A 311 9.79 -3.94 13.59
CA GLN A 311 10.19 -4.06 15.00
C GLN A 311 11.21 -2.98 15.39
N HIS A 312 12.25 -2.79 14.58
CA HIS A 312 13.22 -1.71 14.79
C HIS A 312 12.60 -0.32 14.62
N TRP A 313 11.65 -0.17 13.69
CA TRP A 313 10.92 1.08 13.49
C TRP A 313 10.07 1.43 14.72
N TYR A 314 9.23 0.52 15.22
CA TYR A 314 8.36 0.76 16.37
C TYR A 314 9.14 1.04 17.65
N ALA A 315 10.28 0.37 17.85
CA ALA A 315 11.15 0.61 19.00
C ALA A 315 11.79 2.01 18.99
N ARG A 316 11.84 2.68 17.82
CA ARG A 316 12.58 3.92 17.64
C ARG A 316 11.71 5.12 17.30
N ILE A 317 10.59 4.91 16.64
CA ILE A 317 9.70 6.00 16.29
C ILE A 317 9.21 6.71 17.56
N ALA A 318 9.22 8.02 17.53
CA ALA A 318 8.70 8.91 18.57
C ALA A 318 7.52 9.73 18.07
N LYS A 319 7.55 10.11 16.78
CA LYS A 319 6.43 10.76 16.09
C LYS A 319 6.36 10.28 14.64
N HIS A 320 5.17 9.95 14.18
CA HIS A 320 4.91 9.58 12.80
C HIS A 320 3.71 10.37 12.28
N PHE A 321 3.98 11.26 11.33
CA PHE A 321 2.95 12.09 10.72
C PHE A 321 2.85 11.77 9.23
N ASP A 322 1.81 11.07 8.85
CA ASP A 322 1.49 10.79 7.45
C ASP A 322 0.79 12.00 6.81
N HIS A 323 1.24 12.35 5.62
CA HIS A 323 0.80 13.47 4.82
C HIS A 323 0.25 13.02 3.47
N SER A 324 -0.75 13.76 2.98
CA SER A 324 -1.26 13.65 1.62
C SER A 324 -0.84 14.85 0.78
N ASN A 325 -0.28 14.62 -0.40
CA ASN A 325 0.15 15.70 -1.29
C ASN A 325 -0.99 16.39 -2.06
N LYS A 326 -2.25 16.29 -1.59
CA LYS A 326 -3.43 16.83 -2.28
C LYS A 326 -3.41 18.36 -2.48
N ILE A 327 -2.70 19.08 -1.62
CA ILE A 327 -2.46 20.53 -1.75
C ILE A 327 -0.99 20.74 -2.19
N THR A 328 -0.67 20.32 -3.42
CA THR A 328 0.70 20.32 -3.97
C THR A 328 1.40 21.68 -3.83
N THR A 329 0.67 22.77 -4.03
CA THR A 329 1.17 24.16 -3.91
C THR A 329 1.71 24.53 -2.52
N LYS A 330 1.34 23.79 -1.48
CA LYS A 330 1.77 24.02 -0.09
C LYS A 330 2.65 22.90 0.48
N ASN A 331 2.82 21.80 -0.25
CA ASN A 331 3.65 20.65 0.11
C ASN A 331 4.77 20.51 -0.93
N PHE A 332 4.63 19.58 -1.89
CA PHE A 332 5.58 19.38 -3.00
C PHE A 332 4.88 19.58 -4.35
N ALA A 333 5.21 20.66 -5.06
CA ALA A 333 4.55 21.06 -6.31
C ALA A 333 4.93 20.18 -7.50
N GLU A 334 6.13 19.62 -7.46
CA GLU A 334 6.74 18.73 -8.45
C GLU A 334 6.28 17.26 -8.31
N VAL A 335 5.63 16.94 -7.19
CA VAL A 335 5.12 15.59 -6.92
C VAL A 335 3.61 15.56 -7.18
N VAL A 336 3.13 14.47 -7.78
CA VAL A 336 1.70 14.31 -8.07
C VAL A 336 0.85 14.26 -6.80
N ASP A 337 -0.39 14.76 -6.89
CA ASP A 337 -1.29 15.04 -5.77
C ASP A 337 -1.71 13.81 -4.94
N HIS A 338 -1.63 12.61 -5.51
CA HIS A 338 -2.06 11.36 -4.88
C HIS A 338 -0.93 10.63 -4.14
N VAL A 339 0.30 11.14 -4.19
CA VAL A 339 1.42 10.58 -3.42
C VAL A 339 1.22 10.90 -1.93
N ARG A 340 1.50 9.91 -1.09
CA ARG A 340 1.61 10.05 0.36
C ARG A 340 3.07 9.95 0.77
N PHE A 341 3.42 10.69 1.80
CA PHE A 341 4.73 10.71 2.45
C PHE A 341 4.52 10.97 3.93
N SER A 342 5.55 10.81 4.75
CA SER A 342 5.45 10.99 6.18
C SER A 342 6.69 11.65 6.76
N LEU A 343 6.48 12.45 7.80
CA LEU A 343 7.54 12.91 8.70
C LEU A 343 7.68 11.88 9.82
N ASN A 344 8.85 11.24 9.89
CA ASN A 344 9.18 10.26 10.90
C ASN A 344 10.28 10.82 11.80
N VAL A 345 10.02 10.89 13.10
CA VAL A 345 10.98 11.30 14.11
C VAL A 345 11.39 10.08 14.91
N TYR A 346 12.61 9.64 14.73
CA TYR A 346 13.21 8.48 15.38
C TYR A 346 14.11 8.91 16.53
N ARG A 347 14.04 8.20 17.65
CA ARG A 347 14.96 8.34 18.78
C ARG A 347 16.20 7.45 18.56
N GLY A 348 17.32 7.80 19.19
CA GLY A 348 18.57 7.07 18.98
C GLY A 348 18.71 5.71 19.68
N ALA A 349 18.08 5.53 20.84
CA ALA A 349 18.07 4.23 21.55
C ALA A 349 16.70 3.53 21.41
N PRO A 350 16.65 2.20 21.22
CA PRO A 350 15.38 1.50 21.16
C PRO A 350 14.69 1.59 22.53
N ALA A 351 13.37 1.73 22.52
CA ALA A 351 12.53 1.82 23.71
C ALA A 351 11.22 1.05 23.47
N ASP A 352 10.40 0.94 24.52
CA ASP A 352 9.05 0.40 24.38
C ASP A 352 8.23 1.24 23.39
N VAL A 353 7.35 0.56 22.64
CA VAL A 353 6.50 1.18 21.62
C VAL A 353 5.66 2.29 22.25
N ASN A 354 5.96 3.53 21.86
CA ASN A 354 5.25 4.70 22.35
C ASN A 354 5.54 5.94 21.49
N PHE A 355 4.59 6.31 20.62
CA PHE A 355 4.74 7.43 19.70
C PHE A 355 3.44 8.17 19.42
N ASP A 356 3.56 9.40 18.92
CA ASP A 356 2.42 10.18 18.44
C ASP A 356 2.21 9.93 16.94
N GLN A 357 0.98 9.65 16.56
CA GLN A 357 0.54 9.40 15.19
C GLN A 357 -0.38 10.52 14.71
N PHE A 358 -0.17 10.97 13.48
CA PHE A 358 -1.13 11.79 12.75
C PHE A 358 -1.31 11.22 11.36
N SER A 359 -2.55 11.01 10.93
CA SER A 359 -2.85 10.36 9.64
C SER A 359 -3.52 11.34 8.68
N PHE A 360 -3.11 11.31 7.42
CA PHE A 360 -3.69 12.10 6.33
C PHE A 360 -3.64 13.61 6.59
N ALA A 361 -2.50 14.13 7.04
CA ALA A 361 -2.27 15.57 7.16
C ALA A 361 -2.25 16.21 5.77
N LEU A 362 -3.07 17.23 5.57
CA LEU A 362 -3.06 18.01 4.32
C LEU A 362 -1.97 19.08 4.35
N LEU A 363 -1.68 19.62 5.54
CA LEU A 363 -0.66 20.66 5.78
C LEU A 363 0.05 20.39 7.11
N ALA A 364 1.33 20.76 7.22
CA ALA A 364 2.10 20.63 8.46
C ALA A 364 1.47 21.41 9.63
N ARG A 365 1.00 22.64 9.37
CA ARG A 365 0.29 23.47 10.35
C ARG A 365 -0.92 22.76 10.99
N GLN A 366 -1.57 21.85 10.27
CA GLN A 366 -2.70 21.09 10.81
C GLN A 366 -2.30 20.26 12.04
N ILE A 367 -1.06 19.77 12.07
CA ILE A 367 -0.50 19.02 13.19
C ILE A 367 -0.23 19.97 14.36
N ASP A 368 0.39 21.12 14.10
CA ASP A 368 0.67 22.13 15.13
C ASP A 368 -0.64 22.64 15.76
N ASP A 369 -1.64 22.99 14.95
CA ASP A 369 -2.97 23.43 15.39
C ASP A 369 -3.65 22.32 16.23
N SER A 370 -3.39 21.03 15.93
CA SER A 370 -3.92 19.90 16.71
C SER A 370 -3.24 19.72 18.06
N TYR A 371 -1.93 20.00 18.17
CA TYR A 371 -1.24 20.05 19.46
C TYR A 371 -1.64 21.27 20.30
N ALA A 372 -1.96 22.39 19.65
CA ALA A 372 -2.37 23.62 20.31
C ALA A 372 -3.80 23.55 20.88
N ASP A 373 -4.66 22.70 20.30
CA ASP A 373 -6.02 22.44 20.78
C ASP A 373 -6.00 21.60 22.07
N GLN A 374 -6.10 22.27 23.21
CA GLN A 374 -6.13 21.61 24.51
C GLN A 374 -7.50 21.01 24.85
N GLU A 375 -8.56 21.67 24.41
CA GLU A 375 -9.92 21.36 24.82
C GLU A 375 -10.55 20.26 23.95
N GLY A 376 -10.20 20.17 22.67
CA GLY A 376 -10.76 19.18 21.75
C GLY A 376 -12.26 19.38 21.53
N PHE A 377 -12.74 20.62 21.62
CA PHE A 377 -14.16 20.93 21.45
C PHE A 377 -14.54 21.00 19.97
N GLY A 378 -15.71 20.45 19.67
CA GLY A 378 -16.31 20.48 18.35
C GLY A 378 -16.17 19.15 17.62
N GLU A 379 -16.34 19.21 16.31
CA GLU A 379 -16.32 18.04 15.45
C GLU A 379 -14.90 17.81 14.90
N ILE A 380 -14.46 16.54 14.92
CA ILE A 380 -13.21 16.15 14.28
C ILE A 380 -13.29 16.48 12.79
N PRO A 381 -12.32 17.24 12.24
CA PRO A 381 -12.34 17.64 10.84
C PRO A 381 -12.19 16.39 9.95
N GLY A 382 -13.07 16.28 8.96
CA GLY A 382 -13.01 15.24 7.93
C GLY A 382 -11.95 15.52 6.87
N ILE A 383 -11.96 14.75 5.77
CA ILE A 383 -11.04 15.00 4.64
C ILE A 383 -11.45 16.27 3.87
N LYS A 384 -12.76 16.49 3.71
CA LYS A 384 -13.35 17.68 3.11
C LYS A 384 -14.38 18.26 4.06
N GLY A 385 -14.48 19.59 4.11
CA GLY A 385 -15.50 20.30 4.87
C GLY A 385 -16.86 20.28 4.16
N SER A 386 -17.88 20.84 4.81
CA SER A 386 -19.26 20.91 4.28
C SER A 386 -19.37 21.63 2.93
N ALA A 387 -18.49 22.58 2.65
CA ALA A 387 -18.40 23.28 1.36
C ALA A 387 -17.71 22.46 0.24
N GLY A 388 -17.26 21.23 0.52
CA GLY A 388 -16.56 20.37 -0.44
C GLY A 388 -15.09 20.68 -0.66
N HIS A 389 -14.55 21.70 0.03
CA HIS A 389 -13.13 22.03 0.05
C HIS A 389 -12.35 21.15 1.03
N TRP A 390 -11.05 21.00 0.81
CA TRP A 390 -10.13 20.34 1.73
C TRP A 390 -10.20 20.95 3.13
N ASP A 391 -10.35 20.11 4.16
CA ASP A 391 -10.44 20.57 5.55
C ASP A 391 -9.07 20.51 6.23
N THR A 392 -8.47 21.67 6.47
CA THR A 392 -7.12 21.80 7.02
C THR A 392 -7.12 22.16 8.51
N ARG A 393 -8.27 22.10 9.19
CA ARG A 393 -8.34 22.38 10.63
C ARG A 393 -7.61 21.32 11.44
N GLY A 394 -6.91 21.74 12.49
CA GLY A 394 -6.40 20.84 13.52
C GLY A 394 -7.48 20.45 14.53
N HIS A 395 -7.26 19.36 15.26
CA HIS A 395 -8.11 18.92 16.37
C HIS A 395 -7.33 17.96 17.27
N ARG A 396 -7.44 18.08 18.59
CA ARG A 396 -6.69 17.26 19.57
C ARG A 396 -6.72 15.76 19.27
N ASP A 397 -7.92 15.21 19.07
CA ASP A 397 -8.13 13.79 18.81
C ASP A 397 -7.59 13.29 17.44
N ARG A 398 -7.02 14.17 16.60
CA ARG A 398 -6.25 13.77 15.41
C ARG A 398 -4.80 13.41 15.72
N VAL A 399 -4.29 13.80 16.89
CA VAL A 399 -3.01 13.33 17.43
C VAL A 399 -3.28 12.09 18.28
N ILE A 400 -2.84 10.94 17.79
CA ILE A 400 -3.20 9.64 18.33
C ILE A 400 -1.98 9.06 19.02
N ARG A 401 -2.11 8.74 20.30
CA ARG A 401 -1.03 8.05 21.02
C ARG A 401 -1.05 6.57 20.68
N ILE A 402 0.06 6.06 20.15
CA ILE A 402 0.25 4.64 19.85
C ILE A 402 1.27 4.08 20.85
N ASP A 403 0.75 3.40 21.87
CA ASP A 403 1.51 2.56 22.77
C ASP A 403 1.39 1.07 22.36
N ARG A 404 1.93 0.17 23.18
CA ARG A 404 1.85 -1.27 22.93
C ARG A 404 0.42 -1.84 22.98
N ASP A 405 -0.49 -1.26 23.76
CA ASP A 405 -1.91 -1.66 23.79
C ASP A 405 -2.60 -1.27 22.47
N ALA A 406 -2.43 -0.02 22.06
CA ALA A 406 -2.93 0.48 20.78
C ALA A 406 -2.36 -0.32 19.59
N LEU A 407 -1.07 -0.65 19.62
CA LEU A 407 -0.46 -1.49 18.59
C LEU A 407 -1.03 -2.92 18.62
N SER A 408 -1.34 -3.48 19.79
CA SER A 408 -1.98 -4.79 19.91
C SER A 408 -3.40 -4.81 19.32
N VAL A 409 -4.15 -3.71 19.47
CA VAL A 409 -5.45 -3.54 18.79
C VAL A 409 -5.29 -3.55 17.26
N ILE A 410 -4.29 -2.83 16.74
CA ILE A 410 -4.00 -2.79 15.30
C ILE A 410 -3.56 -4.17 14.80
N HIS A 411 -2.67 -4.84 15.54
CA HIS A 411 -2.21 -6.21 15.28
C HIS A 411 -3.37 -7.19 15.19
N ALA A 412 -4.32 -7.13 16.12
CA ALA A 412 -5.50 -7.99 16.12
C ALA A 412 -6.33 -7.85 14.84
N LEU A 413 -6.31 -6.69 14.17
CA LEU A 413 -6.99 -6.48 12.89
C LEU A 413 -6.12 -6.83 11.66
N SER A 414 -4.80 -6.63 11.74
CA SER A 414 -3.91 -6.75 10.59
C SER A 414 -3.18 -8.08 10.45
N GLU A 415 -2.94 -8.81 11.55
CA GLU A 415 -2.09 -10.01 11.59
C GLU A 415 -2.72 -11.20 12.32
N GLY A 416 -2.25 -12.41 12.00
CA GLY A 416 -2.58 -13.60 12.80
C GLY A 416 -1.77 -13.68 14.10
N GLU A 417 -2.19 -14.55 15.02
CA GLU A 417 -1.53 -14.76 16.33
C GLU A 417 -0.05 -15.19 16.21
N ASN A 418 0.36 -15.74 15.07
CA ASN A 418 1.73 -16.19 14.82
C ASN A 418 2.73 -15.06 14.55
N VAL A 419 2.26 -13.83 14.34
CA VAL A 419 3.12 -12.66 14.09
C VAL A 419 3.27 -11.89 15.40
N PRO A 420 4.50 -11.54 15.84
CA PRO A 420 4.68 -10.68 17.01
C PRO A 420 4.00 -9.32 16.84
N VAL A 421 3.50 -8.75 17.94
CA VAL A 421 2.85 -7.42 17.94
C VAL A 421 3.77 -6.35 17.36
N ASP A 422 5.05 -6.40 17.74
CA ASP A 422 6.06 -5.43 17.29
C ASP A 422 6.47 -5.65 15.82
N GLU A 423 5.95 -6.67 15.15
CA GLU A 423 6.12 -6.88 13.71
C GLU A 423 4.84 -6.59 12.93
N ALA A 424 3.77 -6.15 13.59
CA ALA A 424 2.46 -5.99 12.96
C ALA A 424 2.48 -4.96 11.83
N ARG A 425 1.80 -5.26 10.71
CA ARG A 425 1.48 -4.24 9.72
C ARG A 425 0.60 -3.17 10.35
N PHE A 426 0.94 -1.92 10.07
CA PHE A 426 0.27 -0.78 10.68
C PHE A 426 -0.95 -0.36 9.86
N ILE A 427 -2.13 -0.38 10.49
CA ILE A 427 -3.35 0.24 9.96
C ILE A 427 -3.43 1.63 10.58
N GLN A 428 -3.39 2.69 9.77
CA GLN A 428 -3.36 4.06 10.27
C GLN A 428 -4.76 4.50 10.75
N PRO A 429 -4.99 4.69 12.07
CA PRO A 429 -6.23 5.32 12.54
C PRO A 429 -6.25 6.79 12.14
N TYR A 430 -7.41 7.33 11.76
CA TYR A 430 -7.54 8.75 11.41
C TYR A 430 -7.65 9.66 12.62
N SER A 431 -8.30 9.15 13.69
CA SER A 431 -8.54 9.83 14.96
C SER A 431 -8.42 8.84 16.13
N ALA A 432 -8.33 9.35 17.36
CA ALA A 432 -8.40 8.53 18.57
C ALA A 432 -9.71 7.72 18.63
N ARG A 433 -10.82 8.31 18.17
CA ARG A 433 -12.13 7.62 18.07
C ARG A 433 -12.12 6.49 17.04
N THR A 434 -11.36 6.63 15.95
CA THR A 434 -11.17 5.54 14.98
C THR A 434 -10.41 4.36 15.60
N LEU A 435 -9.43 4.63 16.48
CA LEU A 435 -8.73 3.59 17.23
C LEU A 435 -9.68 2.84 18.19
N ASP A 436 -10.65 3.53 18.78
CA ASP A 436 -11.68 2.86 19.59
C ASP A 436 -12.60 1.96 18.75
N VAL A 437 -12.93 2.37 17.51
CA VAL A 437 -13.63 1.48 16.55
C VAL A 437 -12.81 0.22 16.29
N PHE A 438 -11.50 0.37 16.06
CA PHE A 438 -10.61 -0.78 15.89
C PHE A 438 -10.61 -1.69 17.12
N ARG A 439 -10.58 -1.10 18.32
CA ARG A 439 -10.63 -1.84 19.59
C ARG A 439 -11.93 -2.63 19.74
N GLN A 440 -13.07 -2.10 19.30
CA GLN A 440 -14.33 -2.83 19.31
C GLN A 440 -14.32 -3.99 18.31
N MET A 441 -13.87 -3.75 17.08
CA MET A 441 -13.80 -4.79 16.05
C MET A 441 -12.85 -5.93 16.43
N ALA A 442 -11.73 -5.63 17.09
CA ALA A 442 -10.75 -6.60 17.54
C ALA A 442 -11.28 -7.59 18.60
N ARG A 443 -12.42 -7.31 19.24
CA ARG A 443 -13.06 -8.22 20.21
C ARG A 443 -13.73 -9.42 19.56
N PHE A 444 -14.00 -9.34 18.25
CA PHE A 444 -14.68 -10.40 17.51
C PHE A 444 -13.66 -11.37 16.91
N PRO A 445 -13.99 -12.69 16.87
CA PRO A 445 -13.12 -13.66 16.23
C PRO A 445 -13.00 -13.35 14.74
N LYS A 446 -11.86 -13.72 14.14
CA LYS A 446 -11.66 -13.60 12.70
C LYS A 446 -12.50 -14.61 11.95
N LEU A 447 -12.90 -14.32 10.72
CA LEU A 447 -13.68 -15.22 9.87
C LEU A 447 -13.10 -16.62 9.81
N ASP A 448 -11.79 -16.77 9.55
CA ASP A 448 -11.17 -18.10 9.45
C ASP A 448 -11.14 -18.87 10.79
N ALA A 449 -11.19 -18.17 11.92
CA ALA A 449 -11.28 -18.77 13.24
C ALA A 449 -12.72 -19.13 13.61
N ALA A 450 -13.69 -18.31 13.19
CA ALA A 450 -15.10 -18.49 13.52
C ALA A 450 -15.79 -19.59 12.69
N ILE A 451 -15.34 -19.82 11.46
CA ILE A 451 -15.92 -20.84 10.57
C ILE A 451 -15.32 -22.22 10.88
N PRO A 452 -16.14 -23.28 11.05
CA PRO A 452 -15.63 -24.61 11.39
C PRO A 452 -14.69 -25.17 10.31
N LYS A 453 -13.78 -26.07 10.75
CA LYS A 453 -12.84 -26.78 9.89
C LYS A 453 -13.05 -28.28 10.01
N ILE A 454 -13.05 -28.99 8.89
CA ILE A 454 -13.13 -30.45 8.84
C ILE A 454 -11.73 -31.06 8.67
N GLN A 455 -11.54 -32.28 9.19
CA GLN A 455 -10.30 -33.03 8.96
C GLN A 455 -10.47 -33.94 7.74
N ARG A 456 -9.47 -33.93 6.85
CA ARG A 456 -9.45 -34.81 5.68
C ARG A 456 -8.05 -35.36 5.48
N THR A 457 -7.96 -36.66 5.24
CA THR A 457 -6.71 -37.32 4.85
C THR A 457 -6.46 -37.04 3.37
N MET A 458 -5.34 -36.39 3.07
CA MET A 458 -4.90 -36.14 1.70
C MET A 458 -3.63 -36.94 1.42
N SER A 459 -3.64 -37.68 0.32
CA SER A 459 -2.44 -38.34 -0.18
C SER A 459 -1.53 -37.29 -0.81
N THR A 460 -0.32 -37.15 -0.26
CA THR A 460 0.75 -36.31 -0.80
C THR A 460 1.86 -37.21 -1.36
N ALA A 461 2.75 -36.66 -2.18
CA ALA A 461 3.91 -37.40 -2.71
C ALA A 461 4.79 -38.01 -1.60
N THR A 462 4.67 -37.53 -0.36
CA THR A 462 5.41 -37.97 0.83
C THR A 462 4.57 -38.81 1.81
N GLY A 463 3.36 -39.27 1.42
CA GLY A 463 2.46 -40.09 2.24
C GLY A 463 1.11 -39.42 2.58
N GLU A 464 0.29 -40.09 3.39
CA GLU A 464 -0.99 -39.56 3.87
C GLU A 464 -0.79 -38.50 4.95
N ARG A 465 -1.32 -37.29 4.71
CA ARG A 465 -1.30 -36.20 5.69
C ARG A 465 -2.73 -35.79 6.03
N MET A 466 -3.03 -35.70 7.32
CA MET A 466 -4.26 -35.07 7.79
C MET A 466 -4.16 -33.55 7.63
N VAL A 467 -5.12 -32.97 6.91
CA VAL A 467 -5.21 -31.52 6.67
C VAL A 467 -6.54 -31.01 7.24
N LYS A 468 -6.50 -29.87 7.93
CA LYS A 468 -7.70 -29.13 8.37
C LYS A 468 -8.16 -28.23 7.23
N ILE A 469 -9.36 -28.48 6.72
CA ILE A 469 -9.95 -27.73 5.62
C ILE A 469 -11.06 -26.83 6.17
N PRO A 470 -11.00 -25.51 5.97
CA PRO A 470 -12.08 -24.63 6.36
C PRO A 470 -13.35 -24.91 5.55
N LEU A 471 -14.51 -24.77 6.18
CA LEU A 471 -15.82 -24.85 5.54
C LEU A 471 -16.21 -23.59 4.75
N TRP A 472 -15.19 -22.87 4.27
CA TRP A 472 -15.29 -21.72 3.39
C TRP A 472 -14.11 -21.72 2.41
N GLN A 473 -14.28 -21.09 1.25
CA GLN A 473 -13.19 -20.91 0.29
C GLN A 473 -13.41 -19.64 -0.53
N MET A 474 -12.30 -18.96 -0.82
CA MET A 474 -12.23 -17.91 -1.84
C MET A 474 -11.54 -18.45 -3.09
N SER A 475 -12.11 -18.22 -4.26
CA SER A 475 -11.51 -18.72 -5.51
C SER A 475 -11.90 -17.86 -6.73
N ALA A 476 -10.91 -17.64 -7.59
CA ALA A 476 -11.11 -17.18 -8.95
C ALA A 476 -11.45 -18.36 -9.87
N HIS A 477 -12.22 -18.12 -10.93
CA HIS A 477 -12.45 -19.15 -11.96
C HIS A 477 -11.44 -19.03 -13.10
N TRP A 478 -11.50 -17.95 -13.90
CA TRP A 478 -10.73 -17.89 -15.16
C TRP A 478 -9.75 -16.74 -15.20
N HIS A 479 -8.46 -17.06 -15.40
CA HIS A 479 -7.47 -16.05 -15.75
C HIS A 479 -7.76 -15.51 -17.16
N GLU A 480 -8.21 -14.26 -17.28
CA GLU A 480 -8.81 -13.72 -18.50
C GLU A 480 -7.98 -13.97 -19.76
N SER A 481 -6.69 -13.67 -19.74
CA SER A 481 -5.80 -13.91 -20.90
C SER A 481 -5.35 -15.36 -21.04
N GLY A 482 -5.30 -16.11 -19.94
CA GLY A 482 -4.81 -17.50 -19.94
C GLY A 482 -5.87 -18.45 -20.50
N ALA A 483 -7.09 -18.32 -19.99
CA ALA A 483 -8.25 -19.10 -20.38
C ALA A 483 -8.72 -18.83 -21.81
N GLN A 484 -8.38 -17.68 -22.39
CA GLN A 484 -8.58 -17.43 -23.83
C GLN A 484 -7.54 -18.16 -24.68
N LYS A 485 -6.27 -18.14 -24.27
CA LYS A 485 -5.18 -18.80 -24.99
C LYS A 485 -5.29 -20.33 -24.98
N ASP A 486 -5.77 -20.91 -23.88
CA ASP A 486 -5.96 -22.37 -23.74
C ASP A 486 -7.33 -22.87 -24.26
N GLY A 487 -8.13 -21.98 -24.84
CA GLY A 487 -9.43 -22.29 -25.44
C GLY A 487 -10.54 -22.62 -24.43
N THR A 488 -10.41 -22.28 -23.15
CA THR A 488 -11.48 -22.48 -22.14
C THR A 488 -12.63 -21.50 -22.33
N ILE A 489 -12.32 -20.21 -22.56
CA ILE A 489 -13.30 -19.14 -22.73
C ILE A 489 -13.06 -18.39 -24.04
N LYS A 490 -14.11 -17.77 -24.59
CA LYS A 490 -14.03 -16.89 -25.76
C LYS A 490 -14.64 -15.53 -25.46
N ARG A 491 -14.08 -14.47 -26.08
CA ARG A 491 -14.65 -13.12 -26.04
C ARG A 491 -15.72 -12.98 -27.11
N GLU A 492 -16.97 -12.90 -26.70
CA GLU A 492 -18.13 -12.72 -27.55
C GLU A 492 -19.27 -12.15 -26.70
N THR A 493 -19.59 -10.86 -26.92
CA THR A 493 -20.62 -10.17 -26.15
C THR A 493 -22.02 -10.67 -26.51
N ALA A 494 -22.70 -11.35 -25.59
CA ALA A 494 -24.04 -11.88 -25.81
C ALA A 494 -24.84 -12.03 -24.52
N PHE A 495 -26.16 -12.17 -24.65
CA PHE A 495 -27.02 -12.70 -23.60
C PHE A 495 -26.80 -14.22 -23.50
N ARG A 496 -26.64 -14.74 -22.27
CA ARG A 496 -26.30 -16.15 -22.04
C ARG A 496 -27.13 -16.72 -20.89
N PRO A 497 -27.44 -18.03 -20.90
CA PRO A 497 -28.01 -18.70 -19.73
C PRO A 497 -26.99 -18.70 -18.57
N ALA A 498 -27.50 -18.80 -17.34
CA ALA A 498 -26.72 -18.68 -16.09
C ALA A 498 -25.44 -19.53 -16.08
N ASN A 499 -25.49 -20.78 -16.53
CA ASN A 499 -24.35 -21.72 -16.54
C ASN A 499 -23.25 -21.38 -17.58
N GLN A 500 -23.51 -20.44 -18.49
CA GLN A 500 -22.56 -19.96 -19.50
C GLN A 500 -22.12 -18.51 -19.26
N MET A 501 -22.68 -17.85 -18.24
CA MET A 501 -22.31 -16.49 -17.89
C MET A 501 -20.94 -16.46 -17.23
N ILE A 502 -20.09 -15.55 -17.71
CA ILE A 502 -18.79 -15.23 -17.10
C ILE A 502 -18.80 -13.75 -16.74
N LEU A 503 -18.98 -13.46 -15.45
CA LEU A 503 -19.12 -12.11 -14.92
C LEU A 503 -17.80 -11.32 -14.96
N GLN A 504 -17.94 -10.01 -15.10
CA GLN A 504 -16.87 -9.03 -14.92
C GLN A 504 -17.30 -7.96 -13.91
N GLY A 505 -16.31 -7.28 -13.30
CA GLY A 505 -16.56 -6.29 -12.24
C GLY A 505 -17.67 -5.26 -12.51
N PRO A 506 -17.78 -4.66 -13.72
CA PRO A 506 -18.82 -3.66 -13.98
C PRO A 506 -20.27 -4.17 -13.87
N LEU A 507 -20.51 -5.48 -14.04
CA LEU A 507 -21.86 -6.06 -14.10
C LEU A 507 -22.60 -5.97 -12.77
N PHE A 508 -21.87 -5.89 -11.66
CA PHE A 508 -22.45 -5.76 -10.33
C PHE A 508 -21.87 -4.57 -9.56
N PHE A 509 -22.59 -4.16 -8.53
CA PHE A 509 -22.18 -3.18 -7.53
C PHE A 509 -22.63 -3.64 -6.14
N VAL A 510 -22.43 -2.82 -5.11
CA VAL A 510 -22.77 -3.17 -3.72
C VAL A 510 -24.24 -3.57 -3.61
N GLY A 511 -24.48 -4.85 -3.27
CA GLY A 511 -25.82 -5.43 -3.17
C GLY A 511 -26.63 -5.37 -4.47
N ASN A 512 -26.01 -5.09 -5.63
CA ASN A 512 -26.69 -5.00 -6.92
C ASN A 512 -26.07 -5.96 -7.93
N PRO A 513 -26.65 -7.16 -8.15
CA PRO A 513 -26.14 -8.09 -9.16
C PRO A 513 -26.47 -7.69 -10.60
N LEU A 514 -27.32 -6.68 -10.82
CA LEU A 514 -27.73 -6.16 -12.13
C LEU A 514 -27.36 -4.68 -12.25
N ASN A 515 -26.09 -4.35 -12.05
CA ASN A 515 -25.62 -2.96 -12.10
C ASN A 515 -25.47 -2.44 -13.54
N LYS A 516 -24.71 -3.16 -14.36
CA LYS A 516 -24.47 -2.78 -15.76
C LYS A 516 -24.50 -3.98 -16.68
N THR A 517 -24.79 -3.73 -17.94
CA THR A 517 -24.64 -4.70 -19.03
C THR A 517 -23.72 -4.13 -20.11
N PRO A 518 -22.80 -4.92 -20.70
CA PRO A 518 -22.05 -4.50 -21.87
C PRO A 518 -22.96 -4.00 -23.00
N LYS A 519 -22.50 -2.97 -23.73
CA LYS A 519 -23.09 -2.65 -25.04
C LYS A 519 -22.93 -3.83 -25.99
N SER A 520 -23.80 -3.95 -26.98
CA SER A 520 -23.72 -4.97 -28.04
C SER A 520 -22.33 -5.04 -28.69
N ILE A 521 -21.68 -3.89 -28.83
CA ILE A 521 -20.26 -3.75 -29.19
C ILE A 521 -19.51 -3.19 -27.98
N SER A 522 -18.71 -4.02 -27.30
CA SER A 522 -17.94 -3.63 -26.13
C SER A 522 -16.44 -3.73 -26.41
N ARG A 523 -15.80 -2.58 -26.67
CA ARG A 523 -14.37 -2.49 -27.02
C ARG A 523 -13.54 -1.90 -25.89
N THR A 524 -14.11 -0.94 -25.17
CA THR A 524 -13.44 -0.16 -24.12
C THR A 524 -14.05 -0.46 -22.74
N ASN A 525 -13.36 -0.02 -21.69
CA ASN A 525 -13.85 -0.08 -20.31
C ASN A 525 -15.09 0.81 -20.05
N ALA A 526 -15.44 1.72 -20.97
CA ALA A 526 -16.60 2.61 -20.89
C ALA A 526 -17.85 2.04 -21.59
N ASP A 527 -17.75 0.91 -22.30
CA ASP A 527 -18.84 0.34 -23.11
C ASP A 527 -19.81 -0.52 -22.30
N TYR A 528 -20.42 0.10 -21.30
CA TYR A 528 -21.43 -0.47 -20.43
C TYR A 528 -22.64 0.46 -20.29
N LEU A 529 -23.82 -0.13 -20.12
CA LEU A 529 -25.10 0.55 -19.93
C LEU A 529 -25.64 0.22 -18.53
N ILE A 530 -26.23 1.21 -17.85
CA ILE A 530 -26.90 1.00 -16.57
C ILE A 530 -28.24 0.30 -16.80
N ILE A 531 -28.54 -0.71 -16.00
CA ILE A 531 -29.78 -1.49 -16.11
C ILE A 531 -30.88 -0.81 -15.30
N ASP A 532 -32.05 -0.60 -15.90
CA ASP A 532 -33.25 -0.12 -15.21
C ASP A 532 -33.92 -1.31 -14.48
N LEU A 533 -33.69 -1.41 -13.17
CA LEU A 533 -34.18 -2.52 -12.36
C LEU A 533 -35.71 -2.60 -12.32
N ALA A 534 -36.41 -1.46 -12.41
CA ALA A 534 -37.87 -1.43 -12.40
C ALA A 534 -38.45 -2.07 -13.68
N LYS A 535 -37.72 -2.01 -14.80
CA LYS A 535 -38.12 -2.56 -16.10
C LYS A 535 -37.51 -3.91 -16.44
N ALA A 536 -36.49 -4.35 -15.70
CA ALA A 536 -35.87 -5.67 -15.92
C ALA A 536 -36.90 -6.81 -15.73
N PRO A 537 -37.04 -7.72 -16.72
CA PRO A 537 -37.88 -8.92 -16.61
C PRO A 537 -37.47 -9.82 -15.44
N ASP A 538 -38.37 -10.72 -15.06
CA ASP A 538 -38.19 -11.64 -13.93
C ASP A 538 -37.09 -12.69 -14.21
N ASP A 539 -36.90 -13.10 -15.46
CA ASP A 539 -35.89 -14.05 -15.91
C ASP A 539 -34.65 -13.38 -16.52
N TYR A 540 -34.51 -12.07 -16.33
CA TYR A 540 -33.47 -11.28 -16.98
C TYR A 540 -32.05 -11.70 -16.56
N LEU A 541 -31.17 -11.87 -17.55
CA LEU A 541 -29.74 -12.05 -17.36
C LEU A 541 -28.98 -11.04 -18.23
N PRO A 542 -28.00 -10.28 -17.70
CA PRO A 542 -27.28 -9.28 -18.47
C PRO A 542 -26.36 -9.92 -19.51
N ARG A 543 -25.91 -9.13 -20.49
CA ARG A 543 -24.90 -9.60 -21.44
C ARG A 543 -23.59 -9.87 -20.70
N THR A 544 -22.82 -10.83 -21.18
CA THR A 544 -21.43 -11.03 -20.76
C THR A 544 -20.53 -10.89 -21.98
N ASN A 545 -19.36 -10.27 -21.80
CA ASN A 545 -18.34 -10.20 -22.86
C ASN A 545 -17.65 -11.54 -23.11
N TYR A 546 -17.75 -12.47 -22.15
CA TYR A 546 -17.12 -13.77 -22.19
C TYR A 546 -18.15 -14.88 -22.03
N GLY A 547 -17.89 -16.00 -22.69
CA GLY A 547 -18.63 -17.25 -22.56
C GLY A 547 -17.70 -18.46 -22.75
N PRO A 548 -18.18 -19.69 -22.49
CA PRO A 548 -17.40 -20.89 -22.70
C PRO A 548 -17.07 -21.08 -24.19
N ALA A 549 -15.85 -21.52 -24.47
CA ALA A 549 -15.43 -21.94 -25.81
C ALA A 549 -15.53 -23.47 -26.01
N LEU A 550 -15.82 -24.21 -24.93
CA LEU A 550 -15.94 -25.67 -24.89
C LEU A 550 -17.39 -26.12 -24.67
N SER A 551 -17.61 -27.44 -24.76
CA SER A 551 -18.82 -28.07 -24.23
C SER A 551 -18.98 -27.73 -22.74
N ILE A 552 -20.23 -27.61 -22.26
CA ILE A 552 -20.48 -27.26 -20.86
C ILE A 552 -19.89 -28.29 -19.88
N THR A 553 -19.83 -29.56 -20.29
CA THR A 553 -19.26 -30.66 -19.52
C THR A 553 -17.76 -30.48 -19.33
N ASP A 554 -17.02 -30.19 -20.41
CA ASP A 554 -15.56 -30.03 -20.33
C ASP A 554 -15.16 -28.69 -19.70
N TYR A 555 -15.97 -27.65 -19.92
CA TYR A 555 -15.82 -26.37 -19.24
C TYR A 555 -15.93 -26.54 -17.71
N ARG A 556 -16.91 -27.29 -17.22
CA ARG A 556 -17.07 -27.59 -15.78
C ARG A 556 -15.93 -28.43 -15.21
N LYS A 557 -15.39 -29.39 -15.96
CA LYS A 557 -14.21 -30.17 -15.53
C LYS A 557 -12.98 -29.31 -15.26
N ARG A 558 -12.84 -28.18 -15.96
CA ARG A 558 -11.73 -27.23 -15.76
C ARG A 558 -11.95 -26.28 -14.57
N MET A 559 -13.13 -26.26 -13.96
CA MET A 559 -13.42 -25.35 -12.84
C MET A 559 -12.74 -25.81 -11.54
N SER A 560 -12.39 -24.82 -10.72
CA SER A 560 -11.92 -25.02 -9.35
C SER A 560 -12.93 -25.85 -8.54
N GLN A 561 -12.48 -27.00 -8.03
CA GLN A 561 -13.28 -27.85 -7.14
C GLN A 561 -13.40 -27.25 -5.74
N CYS A 562 -14.47 -27.62 -5.04
CA CYS A 562 -14.66 -27.21 -3.66
C CYS A 562 -13.78 -28.02 -2.68
N ARG A 563 -13.13 -27.33 -1.73
CA ARG A 563 -12.17 -27.95 -0.80
C ARG A 563 -12.86 -28.93 0.18
N TRP A 564 -14.06 -28.60 0.68
CA TRP A 564 -14.79 -29.45 1.63
C TRP A 564 -15.67 -30.51 0.98
N ASP A 565 -16.04 -30.34 -0.29
CA ASP A 565 -16.83 -31.31 -1.07
C ASP A 565 -16.26 -31.43 -2.49
N SER A 566 -15.45 -32.46 -2.73
CA SER A 566 -14.80 -32.66 -4.03
C SER A 566 -15.75 -33.14 -5.13
N THR A 567 -17.02 -33.37 -4.84
CA THR A 567 -18.03 -33.70 -5.86
C THR A 567 -18.64 -32.45 -6.50
N LYS A 568 -18.39 -31.27 -5.92
CA LYS A 568 -18.95 -29.99 -6.35
C LYS A 568 -17.86 -29.01 -6.74
N GLY A 569 -18.09 -28.31 -7.85
CA GLY A 569 -17.30 -27.16 -8.25
C GLY A 569 -17.60 -25.94 -7.38
N HIS A 570 -16.69 -24.97 -7.36
CA HIS A 570 -16.92 -23.71 -6.68
C HIS A 570 -18.18 -22.99 -7.22
N ALA A 571 -18.44 -23.10 -8.52
CA ALA A 571 -19.60 -22.54 -9.21
C ALA A 571 -20.96 -23.13 -8.78
N ASP A 572 -20.99 -24.27 -8.08
CA ASP A 572 -22.23 -24.98 -7.72
C ASP A 572 -22.92 -24.44 -6.46
N PHE A 573 -22.28 -23.52 -5.74
CA PHE A 573 -22.79 -22.91 -4.51
C PHE A 573 -23.38 -21.52 -4.78
N THR A 574 -24.17 -20.98 -3.85
CA THR A 574 -24.36 -19.52 -3.79
C THR A 574 -23.07 -18.91 -3.26
N ARG A 575 -22.65 -17.78 -3.84
CA ARG A 575 -21.38 -17.14 -3.48
C ARG A 575 -21.54 -15.65 -3.27
N LEU A 576 -20.63 -15.05 -2.51
CA LEU A 576 -20.46 -13.61 -2.47
C LEU A 576 -19.28 -13.24 -3.39
N ALA A 577 -19.56 -12.50 -4.45
CA ALA A 577 -18.58 -12.01 -5.42
C ALA A 577 -18.08 -10.62 -5.05
N PHE A 578 -16.79 -10.38 -5.27
CA PHE A 578 -16.08 -9.14 -5.01
C PHE A 578 -15.31 -8.71 -6.25
N ARG A 579 -15.21 -7.40 -6.49
CA ARG A 579 -14.14 -6.90 -7.37
C ARG A 579 -12.80 -7.10 -6.67
N ARG A 580 -11.85 -7.75 -7.35
CA ARG A 580 -10.53 -8.03 -6.77
C ARG A 580 -9.75 -6.74 -6.52
N MET A 581 -9.73 -5.83 -7.50
CA MET A 581 -9.08 -4.52 -7.37
C MET A 581 -9.96 -3.57 -6.54
N LEU A 582 -9.39 -3.02 -5.47
CA LEU A 582 -10.05 -2.18 -4.48
C LEU A 582 -9.91 -0.70 -4.82
N GLY A 583 -11.03 -0.02 -5.02
CA GLY A 583 -11.07 1.42 -5.33
C GLY A 583 -10.99 2.29 -4.08
N ILE A 584 -9.79 2.48 -3.50
CA ILE A 584 -9.61 3.26 -2.25
C ILE A 584 -10.16 4.68 -2.37
N ASN A 585 -10.01 5.33 -3.53
CA ASN A 585 -10.50 6.68 -3.79
C ASN A 585 -11.93 6.73 -4.40
N GLY A 586 -12.55 5.57 -4.61
CA GLY A 586 -13.87 5.46 -5.20
C GLY A 586 -15.00 5.78 -4.21
N GLU A 587 -16.23 5.72 -4.73
CA GLU A 587 -17.46 5.79 -3.94
C GLU A 587 -17.53 4.68 -2.89
N ARG A 588 -17.26 3.45 -3.32
CA ARG A 588 -17.20 2.25 -2.49
C ARG A 588 -15.90 1.51 -2.81
N THR A 589 -15.14 1.09 -1.80
CA THR A 589 -13.90 0.34 -1.98
C THR A 589 -14.20 -1.16 -2.05
N LEU A 590 -15.10 -1.66 -1.20
CA LEU A 590 -15.51 -3.06 -1.16
C LEU A 590 -16.77 -3.33 -2.00
N VAL A 591 -16.62 -3.36 -3.32
CA VAL A 591 -17.75 -3.65 -4.23
C VAL A 591 -18.05 -5.15 -4.27
N SER A 592 -19.23 -5.54 -3.77
CA SER A 592 -19.64 -6.94 -3.64
C SER A 592 -21.11 -7.19 -3.97
N CYS A 593 -21.45 -8.39 -4.41
CA CYS A 593 -22.84 -8.86 -4.58
C CYS A 593 -22.93 -10.37 -4.38
N ILE A 594 -24.11 -10.86 -3.98
CA ILE A 594 -24.37 -12.30 -3.92
C ILE A 594 -24.71 -12.78 -5.34
N ILE A 595 -24.12 -13.89 -5.77
CA ILE A 595 -24.35 -14.53 -7.06
C ILE A 595 -24.86 -15.96 -6.85
N PRO A 596 -25.82 -16.44 -7.67
CA PRO A 596 -26.42 -17.75 -7.50
C PRO A 596 -25.52 -18.84 -8.12
N PRO A 597 -25.84 -20.13 -7.88
CA PRO A 597 -25.17 -21.24 -8.54
C PRO A 597 -25.15 -21.12 -10.07
N GLY A 598 -24.10 -21.65 -10.69
CA GLY A 598 -23.91 -21.69 -12.15
C GLY A 598 -23.15 -20.50 -12.74
N PHE A 599 -23.14 -19.34 -12.08
CA PHE A 599 -22.44 -18.15 -12.56
C PHE A 599 -20.92 -18.28 -12.33
N SER A 600 -20.10 -18.11 -13.36
CA SER A 600 -18.64 -18.00 -13.21
C SER A 600 -18.18 -16.56 -13.41
N HIS A 601 -16.89 -16.29 -13.24
CA HIS A 601 -16.31 -14.96 -13.39
C HIS A 601 -14.84 -15.00 -13.81
N VAL A 602 -14.33 -13.90 -14.37
CA VAL A 602 -12.89 -13.75 -14.61
C VAL A 602 -12.14 -13.45 -13.31
N ASN A 603 -10.81 -13.59 -13.32
CA ASN A 603 -9.91 -13.39 -12.19
C ASN A 603 -9.79 -11.93 -11.69
N THR A 604 -10.43 -10.96 -12.34
CA THR A 604 -10.61 -9.60 -11.80
C THR A 604 -11.77 -9.52 -10.81
N VAL A 605 -12.53 -10.61 -10.68
CA VAL A 605 -13.54 -10.86 -9.66
C VAL A 605 -13.08 -12.07 -8.85
N GLU A 606 -13.26 -12.01 -7.54
CA GLU A 606 -13.08 -13.14 -6.63
C GLU A 606 -14.43 -13.50 -6.03
N SER A 607 -14.68 -14.75 -5.69
CA SER A 607 -15.91 -15.09 -4.98
C SER A 607 -15.67 -16.07 -3.84
N ILE A 608 -16.58 -16.01 -2.86
CA ILE A 608 -16.49 -16.77 -1.61
C ILE A 608 -17.71 -17.68 -1.50
N ALA A 609 -17.45 -18.97 -1.26
CA ALA A 609 -18.46 -19.97 -0.94
C ALA A 609 -18.30 -20.43 0.50
N PHE A 610 -19.41 -20.84 1.12
CA PHE A 610 -19.46 -21.50 2.42
C PHE A 610 -20.21 -22.82 2.29
N SER A 611 -19.93 -23.78 3.18
CA SER A 611 -20.75 -25.00 3.27
C SER A 611 -22.17 -24.69 3.79
N ASP A 612 -22.27 -23.77 4.75
CA ASP A 612 -23.52 -23.18 5.22
C ASP A 612 -23.79 -21.88 4.46
N GLU A 613 -24.83 -21.89 3.63
CA GLU A 613 -25.22 -20.76 2.80
C GLU A 613 -25.64 -19.52 3.62
N ARG A 614 -26.09 -19.68 4.88
CA ARG A 614 -26.42 -18.54 5.74
C ARG A 614 -25.20 -17.65 6.00
N ASN A 615 -23.99 -18.23 5.99
CA ASN A 615 -22.75 -17.46 6.13
C ASN A 615 -22.44 -16.58 4.90
N VAL A 616 -22.95 -16.92 3.72
CA VAL A 616 -22.92 -16.02 2.55
C VAL A 616 -23.75 -14.77 2.82
N LEU A 617 -24.91 -14.91 3.47
CA LEU A 617 -25.77 -13.77 3.81
C LEU A 617 -25.15 -12.91 4.91
N ASN A 618 -24.59 -13.53 5.96
CA ASN A 618 -23.87 -12.81 7.02
C ASN A 618 -22.71 -11.99 6.46
N LEU A 619 -21.86 -12.62 5.65
CA LEU A 619 -20.74 -11.93 5.02
C LEU A 619 -21.24 -10.87 4.03
N GLY A 620 -22.34 -11.13 3.32
CA GLY A 620 -22.98 -10.19 2.41
C GLY A 620 -23.44 -8.93 3.12
N ALA A 621 -24.15 -9.06 4.25
CA ALA A 621 -24.59 -7.91 5.06
C ALA A 621 -23.39 -7.07 5.54
N PHE A 622 -22.33 -7.72 6.05
CA PHE A 622 -21.10 -7.04 6.43
C PHE A 622 -20.42 -6.32 5.26
N ALA A 623 -20.29 -6.99 4.11
CA ALA A 623 -19.62 -6.44 2.93
C ALA A 623 -20.44 -5.35 2.22
N PHE A 624 -21.77 -5.36 2.36
CA PHE A 624 -22.63 -4.31 1.83
C PHE A 624 -22.59 -3.04 2.67
N SER A 625 -22.33 -3.20 3.97
CA SER A 625 -22.20 -2.07 4.88
C SER A 625 -20.96 -1.21 4.60
N VAL A 626 -21.07 0.09 4.90
CA VAL A 626 -19.93 1.01 4.99
C VAL A 626 -18.90 0.57 6.04
N ILE A 627 -19.28 -0.24 7.03
CA ILE A 627 -18.36 -0.74 8.06
C ILE A 627 -17.35 -1.74 7.50
N GLY A 628 -17.80 -2.74 6.73
CA GLY A 628 -16.89 -3.68 6.06
C GLY A 628 -16.03 -3.00 4.98
N ASP A 629 -16.61 -2.01 4.31
CA ASP A 629 -15.89 -1.16 3.35
C ASP A 629 -14.81 -0.31 4.03
N PHE A 630 -15.14 0.32 5.17
CA PHE A 630 -14.22 1.13 5.98
C PHE A 630 -13.02 0.32 6.43
N LEU A 631 -13.22 -0.88 6.98
CA LEU A 631 -12.12 -1.72 7.45
C LEU A 631 -11.15 -2.05 6.29
N THR A 632 -11.71 -2.38 5.13
CA THR A 632 -10.93 -2.64 3.92
C THR A 632 -10.17 -1.39 3.47
N LYS A 633 -10.84 -0.23 3.47
CA LYS A 633 -10.27 1.06 3.06
C LYS A 633 -9.16 1.55 4.00
N ALA A 634 -9.36 1.42 5.31
CA ALA A 634 -8.37 1.76 6.35
C ALA A 634 -7.10 0.91 6.23
N SER A 635 -7.22 -0.35 5.80
CA SER A 635 -6.07 -1.24 5.57
C SER A 635 -5.16 -0.81 4.40
N GLY A 636 -5.62 0.10 3.54
CA GLY A 636 -4.82 0.64 2.41
C GLY A 636 -4.49 -0.37 1.30
N ARG A 637 -5.15 -1.54 1.26
CA ARG A 637 -4.86 -2.58 0.26
C ARG A 637 -5.44 -2.23 -1.12
N SER A 638 -4.68 -2.54 -2.18
CA SER A 638 -5.10 -2.36 -3.58
C SER A 638 -5.89 -3.54 -4.14
N ASP A 639 -5.71 -4.72 -3.55
CA ASP A 639 -6.33 -5.97 -4.01
C ASP A 639 -6.87 -6.77 -2.82
N LEU A 640 -7.99 -7.47 -3.06
CA LEU A 640 -8.62 -8.37 -2.12
C LEU A 640 -8.05 -9.78 -2.28
N PHE A 641 -7.48 -10.32 -1.19
CA PHE A 641 -6.93 -11.67 -1.12
C PHE A 641 -7.66 -12.50 -0.07
N GLU A 642 -7.56 -13.83 -0.18
CA GLU A 642 -8.12 -14.78 0.81
C GLU A 642 -7.63 -14.45 2.23
N SER A 643 -6.36 -14.07 2.39
CA SER A 643 -5.80 -13.64 3.68
C SER A 643 -6.37 -12.34 4.24
N THR A 644 -6.87 -11.43 3.39
CA THR A 644 -7.58 -10.23 3.83
C THR A 644 -8.92 -10.61 4.45
N VAL A 645 -9.69 -11.40 3.72
CA VAL A 645 -11.05 -11.83 4.10
C VAL A 645 -11.01 -12.73 5.34
N ALA A 646 -10.06 -13.66 5.39
CA ALA A 646 -9.83 -14.54 6.53
C ALA A 646 -9.63 -13.76 7.85
N GLY A 647 -9.08 -12.54 7.76
CA GLY A 647 -8.79 -11.67 8.88
C GLY A 647 -9.93 -10.73 9.30
N TRP A 648 -11.05 -10.69 8.57
CA TRP A 648 -12.17 -9.83 8.92
C TRP A 648 -12.84 -10.27 10.22
N PRO A 649 -13.33 -9.32 11.05
CA PRO A 649 -14.09 -9.63 12.24
C PRO A 649 -15.39 -10.33 11.85
N TRP A 650 -15.74 -11.37 12.61
CA TRP A 650 -16.90 -12.19 12.35
C TRP A 650 -17.93 -12.04 13.47
N VAL A 651 -19.09 -11.50 13.10
CA VAL A 651 -20.29 -11.47 13.95
C VAL A 651 -21.51 -11.85 13.10
N PRO A 652 -22.38 -12.75 13.56
CA PRO A 652 -23.65 -12.99 12.90
C PRO A 652 -24.47 -11.69 12.85
N ALA A 653 -24.89 -11.29 11.65
CA ALA A 653 -25.74 -10.11 11.50
C ALA A 653 -27.16 -10.42 11.95
N PHE A 654 -27.89 -9.39 12.40
CA PHE A 654 -29.31 -9.53 12.73
C PHE A 654 -30.10 -10.02 11.50
N SER A 655 -31.12 -10.85 11.71
CA SER A 655 -31.99 -11.38 10.64
C SER A 655 -32.56 -10.27 9.75
N SER A 656 -32.87 -9.12 10.33
CA SER A 656 -33.29 -7.91 9.60
C SER A 656 -32.27 -7.38 8.58
N ALA A 657 -30.96 -7.50 8.85
CA ALA A 657 -29.91 -7.11 7.92
C ALA A 657 -29.76 -8.14 6.79
N LEU A 658 -29.87 -9.43 7.13
CA LEU A 658 -29.86 -10.52 6.15
C LEU A 658 -31.03 -10.40 5.17
N GLN A 659 -32.22 -10.08 5.68
CA GLN A 659 -33.40 -9.87 4.84
C GLN A 659 -33.19 -8.72 3.85
N ARG A 660 -32.69 -7.58 4.31
CA ARG A 660 -32.39 -6.43 3.43
C ARG A 660 -31.33 -6.78 2.39
N ALA A 661 -30.29 -7.53 2.77
CA ALA A 661 -29.27 -8.03 1.84
C ALA A 661 -29.84 -8.99 0.79
N LEU A 662 -30.74 -9.90 1.18
CA LEU A 662 -31.49 -10.76 0.27
C LEU A 662 -32.34 -9.93 -0.69
N ARG A 663 -33.13 -8.98 -0.20
CA ARG A 663 -33.98 -8.15 -1.06
C ARG A 663 -33.18 -7.26 -2.01
N LEU A 664 -32.00 -6.79 -1.62
CA LEU A 664 -31.10 -6.07 -2.53
C LEU A 664 -30.62 -6.98 -3.69
N THR A 665 -30.45 -8.27 -3.40
CA THR A 665 -29.84 -9.26 -4.30
C THR A 665 -30.86 -9.98 -5.21
N CYS A 666 -31.97 -10.48 -4.66
CA CYS A 666 -32.86 -11.46 -5.30
C CYS A 666 -33.79 -10.85 -6.38
N LEU A 667 -33.19 -10.22 -7.38
CA LEU A 667 -33.86 -9.44 -8.43
C LEU A 667 -34.48 -10.27 -9.56
N THR A 668 -34.09 -11.53 -9.71
CA THR A 668 -34.51 -12.40 -10.84
C THR A 668 -34.77 -13.82 -10.37
N SER A 669 -35.45 -14.61 -11.19
CA SER A 669 -35.83 -16.00 -10.92
C SER A 669 -34.62 -16.91 -10.67
N ALA A 670 -33.42 -16.51 -11.14
CA ALA A 670 -32.16 -17.15 -10.81
C ALA A 670 -31.83 -17.16 -9.30
N TYR A 671 -32.49 -16.32 -8.50
CA TYR A 671 -32.34 -16.24 -7.06
C TYR A 671 -33.50 -16.87 -6.28
N ALA A 672 -34.49 -17.46 -6.95
CA ALA A 672 -35.68 -18.00 -6.31
C ALA A 672 -35.34 -19.06 -5.25
N ASP A 673 -34.43 -19.98 -5.56
CA ASP A 673 -34.01 -21.03 -4.63
C ASP A 673 -33.31 -20.48 -3.38
N LEU A 674 -32.54 -19.39 -3.52
CA LEU A 674 -31.90 -18.72 -2.39
C LEU A 674 -32.96 -18.04 -1.50
N TRP A 675 -33.90 -17.32 -2.12
CA TRP A 675 -34.97 -16.64 -1.41
C TRP A 675 -35.84 -17.63 -0.63
N ASN A 676 -36.35 -18.65 -1.31
CA ASN A 676 -37.28 -19.63 -0.74
C ASN A 676 -36.68 -20.42 0.43
N ARG A 677 -35.35 -20.60 0.45
CA ARG A 677 -34.66 -21.31 1.54
C ARG A 677 -34.42 -20.45 2.79
N HIS A 678 -34.25 -19.14 2.64
CA HIS A 678 -33.82 -18.27 3.76
C HIS A 678 -34.85 -17.23 4.17
N ALA A 679 -35.47 -16.50 3.23
CA ALA A 679 -36.31 -15.35 3.56
C ALA A 679 -37.48 -15.69 4.52
N PRO A 680 -38.21 -16.83 4.37
CA PRO A 680 -39.32 -17.15 5.26
C PRO A 680 -38.92 -17.46 6.71
N ALA A 681 -37.64 -17.81 6.95
CA ALA A 681 -37.13 -18.17 8.26
C ALA A 681 -36.48 -17.00 9.01
N LEU A 682 -36.39 -15.82 8.38
CA LEU A 682 -35.81 -14.64 8.98
C LEU A 682 -36.87 -13.85 9.74
N ASP A 683 -36.54 -13.48 10.98
CA ASP A 683 -37.33 -12.53 11.74
C ASP A 683 -36.93 -11.08 11.39
N VAL A 684 -37.91 -10.27 11.02
CA VAL A 684 -37.66 -9.02 10.30
C VAL A 684 -38.41 -7.87 10.95
N LEU A 685 -37.64 -6.90 11.42
CA LEU A 685 -38.11 -5.62 11.91
C LEU A 685 -38.53 -4.72 10.74
N GLN A 686 -39.61 -3.98 10.95
CA GLN A 686 -40.17 -3.03 9.98
C GLN A 686 -39.17 -1.93 9.59
N TRP A 687 -39.43 -1.25 8.47
CA TRP A 687 -38.64 -0.09 8.03
C TRP A 687 -38.59 0.96 9.13
N SER A 688 -37.46 1.65 9.26
CA SER A 688 -37.29 2.79 10.17
C SER A 688 -37.96 4.07 9.67
N SER A 689 -38.42 4.08 8.42
CA SER A 689 -39.09 5.20 7.77
C SER A 689 -40.48 4.78 7.33
N ASP A 690 -41.45 5.68 7.46
CA ASP A 690 -42.83 5.55 7.00
C ASP A 690 -43.05 6.13 5.59
N ASP A 691 -41.97 6.50 4.91
CA ASP A 691 -41.98 7.11 3.58
C ASP A 691 -42.85 6.30 2.59
N PRO A 692 -43.85 6.94 1.94
CA PRO A 692 -44.76 6.26 1.02
C PRO A 692 -44.07 5.49 -0.11
N ARG A 693 -42.88 5.93 -0.54
CA ARG A 693 -42.10 5.27 -1.61
C ARG A 693 -41.74 3.83 -1.27
N LEU A 694 -41.60 3.48 0.02
CA LEU A 694 -41.30 2.12 0.46
C LEU A 694 -42.47 1.17 0.25
N ARG A 695 -43.71 1.68 0.24
CA ARG A 695 -44.92 0.86 0.03
C ARG A 695 -44.98 0.28 -1.37
N LEU A 696 -44.31 0.92 -2.35
CA LEU A 696 -44.20 0.45 -3.73
C LEU A 696 -43.42 -0.87 -3.83
N GLU A 697 -42.55 -1.15 -2.86
CA GLU A 697 -41.77 -2.39 -2.77
C GLU A 697 -42.47 -3.48 -1.95
N GLY A 698 -43.63 -3.19 -1.36
CA GLY A 698 -44.30 -4.10 -0.43
C GLY A 698 -43.62 -4.21 0.95
N PRO A 699 -44.02 -5.18 1.78
CA PRO A 699 -43.53 -5.32 3.16
C PRO A 699 -42.02 -5.63 3.21
N VAL A 700 -41.35 -5.28 4.32
CA VAL A 700 -39.90 -5.53 4.50
C VAL A 700 -39.55 -7.01 4.35
N GLN A 701 -40.43 -7.88 4.84
CA GLN A 701 -40.32 -9.34 4.76
C GLN A 701 -40.35 -9.84 3.33
N GLY A 702 -40.91 -9.08 2.38
CA GLY A 702 -41.17 -9.56 1.03
C GLY A 702 -42.18 -10.73 1.00
N PRO A 703 -42.31 -11.41 -0.15
CA PRO A 703 -43.22 -12.53 -0.34
C PRO A 703 -42.68 -13.83 0.28
N THR A 704 -43.57 -14.74 0.71
CA THR A 704 -43.19 -16.04 1.29
C THR A 704 -42.49 -16.95 0.28
N ILE A 705 -42.88 -16.89 -0.99
CA ILE A 705 -42.23 -17.58 -2.10
C ILE A 705 -41.75 -16.49 -3.05
N TRP A 706 -40.60 -16.71 -3.68
CA TRP A 706 -40.01 -15.75 -4.59
C TRP A 706 -41.01 -15.36 -5.68
N ASP A 707 -41.27 -14.06 -5.76
CA ASP A 707 -41.88 -13.39 -6.90
C ASP A 707 -41.13 -12.06 -7.15
N ARG A 708 -41.61 -11.27 -8.10
CA ARG A 708 -40.99 -9.99 -8.49
C ARG A 708 -40.76 -9.02 -7.33
N THR A 709 -41.59 -9.06 -6.28
CA THR A 709 -41.58 -8.16 -5.11
C THR A 709 -40.54 -8.56 -4.05
N ALA A 710 -39.92 -9.74 -4.20
CA ALA A 710 -38.79 -10.15 -3.37
C ALA A 710 -37.62 -9.16 -3.46
N GLY A 711 -37.31 -8.70 -4.67
CA GLY A 711 -36.21 -7.78 -4.93
C GLY A 711 -36.60 -6.30 -4.78
N LEU A 712 -35.79 -5.50 -4.08
CA LEU A 712 -35.92 -4.03 -4.05
C LEU A 712 -35.47 -3.44 -5.39
N ARG A 713 -36.36 -2.75 -6.11
CA ARG A 713 -36.08 -2.27 -7.48
C ARG A 713 -35.87 -0.76 -7.57
N THR A 714 -36.57 0.04 -6.78
CA THR A 714 -36.42 1.49 -6.74
C THR A 714 -35.12 1.90 -6.08
N GLU A 715 -34.47 2.91 -6.63
CA GLU A 715 -33.18 3.39 -6.14
C GLU A 715 -33.29 3.95 -4.71
N PHE A 716 -34.42 4.56 -4.35
CA PHE A 716 -34.69 5.04 -2.99
C PHE A 716 -34.72 3.90 -1.97
N ALA A 717 -35.52 2.85 -2.19
CA ALA A 717 -35.66 1.76 -1.24
C ALA A 717 -34.36 0.96 -1.11
N ARG A 718 -33.64 0.76 -2.21
CA ARG A 718 -32.30 0.14 -2.20
C ARG A 718 -31.31 0.97 -1.39
N ARG A 719 -31.34 2.29 -1.53
CA ARG A 719 -30.49 3.21 -0.76
C ARG A 719 -30.82 3.15 0.73
N LEU A 720 -32.10 3.17 1.12
CA LEU A 720 -32.50 3.04 2.53
C LEU A 720 -32.14 1.66 3.11
N ALA A 721 -32.27 0.58 2.35
CA ALA A 721 -31.86 -0.75 2.79
C ALA A 721 -30.37 -0.82 3.14
N LEU A 722 -29.51 -0.17 2.34
CA LEU A 722 -28.07 -0.05 2.65
C LEU A 722 -27.82 0.76 3.93
N VAL A 723 -28.56 1.87 4.13
CA VAL A 723 -28.48 2.68 5.35
C VAL A 723 -28.86 1.87 6.59
N GLU A 724 -29.94 1.09 6.53
CA GLU A 724 -30.36 0.26 7.65
C GLU A 724 -29.40 -0.93 7.88
N ILE A 725 -28.83 -1.50 6.83
CA ILE A 725 -27.74 -2.50 6.95
C ILE A 725 -26.55 -1.89 7.69
N ASP A 726 -26.16 -0.64 7.40
CA ASP A 726 -25.06 0.03 8.10
C ASP A 726 -25.30 0.12 9.61
N VAL A 727 -26.51 0.52 10.01
CA VAL A 727 -26.92 0.61 11.42
C VAL A 727 -26.93 -0.77 12.08
N LEU A 728 -27.56 -1.76 11.45
CA LEU A 728 -27.70 -3.10 12.01
C LEU A 728 -26.34 -3.80 12.16
N VAL A 729 -25.44 -3.65 11.18
CA VAL A 729 -24.06 -4.19 11.26
C VAL A 729 -23.25 -3.46 12.32
N SER A 730 -23.38 -2.13 12.42
CA SER A 730 -22.71 -1.34 13.46
C SER A 730 -23.13 -1.77 14.87
N GLN A 731 -24.42 -1.96 15.09
CA GLN A 731 -24.96 -2.46 16.37
C GLN A 731 -24.50 -3.90 16.66
N ALA A 732 -24.41 -4.77 15.64
CA ALA A 732 -23.91 -6.13 15.82
C ALA A 732 -22.43 -6.15 16.26
N LEU A 733 -21.64 -5.19 15.77
CA LEU A 733 -20.23 -5.00 16.15
C LEU A 733 -20.05 -4.17 17.43
N GLY A 734 -21.13 -3.79 18.12
CA GLY A 734 -21.05 -2.99 19.34
C GLY A 734 -20.51 -1.57 19.14
N LEU A 735 -20.64 -1.03 17.93
CA LEU A 735 -20.30 0.36 17.64
C LEU A 735 -21.42 1.30 18.11
N THR A 736 -21.09 2.58 18.25
CA THR A 736 -22.06 3.65 18.53
C THR A 736 -22.51 4.36 17.26
N LEU A 737 -23.63 5.08 17.33
CA LEU A 737 -24.12 5.91 16.23
C LEU A 737 -23.09 6.97 15.81
N ASP A 738 -22.44 7.62 16.76
CA ASP A 738 -21.43 8.64 16.49
C ASP A 738 -20.23 8.07 15.74
N GLN A 739 -19.79 6.86 16.09
CA GLN A 739 -18.73 6.15 15.36
C GLN A 739 -19.14 5.84 13.92
N LEU A 740 -20.37 5.37 13.68
CA LEU A 740 -20.87 5.13 12.32
C LEU A 740 -20.90 6.42 11.49
N ILE A 741 -21.43 7.51 12.06
CA ILE A 741 -21.48 8.82 11.40
C ILE A 741 -20.05 9.33 11.10
N GLU A 742 -19.13 9.21 12.05
CA GLU A 742 -17.74 9.63 11.87
C GLU A 742 -17.03 8.83 10.75
N ILE A 743 -17.21 7.51 10.71
CA ILE A 743 -16.72 6.65 9.63
C ILE A 743 -17.26 7.13 8.27
N TYR A 744 -18.56 7.36 8.17
CA TYR A 744 -19.20 7.87 6.96
C TYR A 744 -18.60 9.20 6.50
N ARG A 745 -18.46 10.16 7.43
CA ARG A 745 -17.99 11.53 7.14
C ARG A 745 -16.52 11.56 6.72
N ILE A 746 -15.66 10.77 7.36
CA ILE A 746 -14.23 10.78 7.08
C ILE A 746 -13.90 9.97 5.83
N TYR A 747 -14.39 8.73 5.74
CA TYR A 747 -13.90 7.76 4.75
C TYR A 747 -14.72 7.71 3.46
N PHE A 748 -15.91 8.29 3.42
CA PHE A 748 -16.81 8.21 2.26
C PHE A 748 -17.22 9.58 1.67
N PRO A 749 -16.27 10.48 1.34
CA PRO A 749 -16.59 11.81 0.80
C PRO A 749 -17.32 11.77 -0.54
N VAL A 750 -17.05 10.76 -1.38
CA VAL A 750 -17.74 10.60 -2.67
C VAL A 750 -19.19 10.15 -2.47
N VAL A 751 -19.48 9.32 -1.46
CA VAL A 751 -20.86 8.95 -1.12
C VAL A 751 -21.61 10.16 -0.59
N GLN A 752 -20.97 11.02 0.21
CA GLN A 752 -21.54 12.28 0.68
C GLN A 752 -21.87 13.23 -0.48
N GLU A 753 -20.93 13.41 -1.41
CA GLU A 753 -21.15 14.22 -2.63
C GLU A 753 -22.34 13.69 -3.44
N ASN A 754 -22.39 12.37 -3.66
CA ASN A 754 -23.47 11.74 -4.41
C ASN A 754 -24.83 11.84 -3.68
N GLU A 755 -24.90 11.62 -2.37
CA GLU A 755 -26.14 11.76 -1.58
C GLU A 755 -26.67 13.19 -1.64
N ALA A 756 -25.81 14.18 -1.38
CA ALA A 756 -26.17 15.60 -1.46
C ALA A 756 -26.50 16.08 -2.88
N GLY A 757 -26.09 15.33 -3.90
CA GLY A 757 -26.27 15.63 -5.32
C GLY A 757 -27.18 14.65 -6.05
N THR A 758 -28.09 13.94 -5.36
CA THR A 758 -29.06 13.03 -5.98
C THR A 758 -30.48 13.41 -5.59
N TRP A 759 -31.38 13.44 -6.57
CA TRP A 759 -32.80 13.77 -6.42
C TRP A 759 -33.66 12.58 -6.84
N TYR A 760 -34.70 12.32 -6.07
CA TYR A 760 -35.64 11.22 -6.26
C TYR A 760 -37.04 11.73 -6.56
N ASP A 761 -37.77 11.02 -7.42
CA ASP A 761 -39.19 11.25 -7.69
C ASP A 761 -40.11 10.58 -6.66
N GLN A 762 -41.42 10.81 -6.78
CA GLN A 762 -42.44 10.17 -5.92
C GLN A 762 -42.49 8.65 -6.02
N ASN A 763 -41.90 8.05 -7.07
CA ASN A 763 -41.81 6.61 -7.25
C ASN A 763 -40.48 6.04 -6.73
N GLY A 764 -39.65 6.86 -6.07
CA GLY A 764 -38.35 6.45 -5.54
C GLY A 764 -37.27 6.26 -6.61
N ARG A 765 -37.49 6.76 -7.83
CA ARG A 765 -36.51 6.72 -8.92
C ARG A 765 -35.59 7.93 -8.88
N ILE A 766 -34.32 7.75 -9.24
CA ILE A 766 -33.41 8.88 -9.42
C ILE A 766 -33.88 9.69 -10.63
N VAL A 767 -34.26 10.94 -10.42
CA VAL A 767 -34.58 11.90 -11.49
C VAL A 767 -33.32 12.66 -11.93
N TRP A 768 -32.37 12.89 -11.03
CA TRP A 768 -31.09 13.52 -11.34
C TRP A 768 -30.01 13.11 -10.34
N THR A 769 -28.75 13.00 -10.80
CA THR A 769 -27.60 12.71 -9.93
C THR A 769 -26.32 13.32 -10.48
N CYS A 770 -25.43 13.78 -9.59
CA CYS A 770 -24.06 14.17 -9.94
C CYS A 770 -23.09 12.98 -10.04
N SER A 771 -23.54 11.75 -9.73
CA SER A 771 -22.68 10.57 -9.70
C SER A 771 -22.12 10.22 -11.08
N LYS A 772 -20.79 10.19 -11.18
CA LYS A 772 -20.07 9.70 -12.38
C LYS A 772 -20.28 8.20 -12.62
N GLY A 773 -20.75 7.46 -11.62
CA GLY A 773 -21.00 6.02 -11.69
C GLY A 773 -22.28 5.64 -12.44
N LEU A 774 -23.22 6.59 -12.56
CA LEU A 774 -24.58 6.41 -13.09
C LEU A 774 -24.85 7.26 -14.36
N PRO A 775 -24.01 7.17 -15.41
CA PRO A 775 -24.22 7.96 -16.62
C PRO A 775 -25.55 7.58 -17.30
N GLY A 776 -26.32 8.59 -17.68
CA GLY A 776 -27.59 8.41 -18.41
C GLY A 776 -28.77 7.93 -17.54
N VAL A 777 -28.61 7.90 -16.22
CA VAL A 777 -29.71 7.68 -15.25
C VAL A 777 -30.44 9.01 -15.00
N GLY A 778 -31.75 8.95 -14.78
CA GLY A 778 -32.59 10.12 -14.56
C GLY A 778 -33.15 10.75 -15.84
N TRP A 779 -33.56 12.01 -15.70
CA TRP A 779 -34.07 12.85 -16.77
C TRP A 779 -32.93 13.28 -17.70
N LEU A 780 -33.20 13.25 -19.00
CA LEU A 780 -32.26 13.59 -20.06
C LEU A 780 -32.82 14.75 -20.88
N ASP A 781 -31.93 15.64 -21.31
CA ASP A 781 -32.26 16.71 -22.24
C ASP A 781 -32.54 16.17 -23.66
N GLU A 782 -32.91 17.05 -24.59
CA GLU A 782 -33.18 16.71 -26.00
C GLU A 782 -31.96 16.09 -26.72
N ARG A 783 -30.75 16.26 -26.17
CA ARG A 783 -29.50 15.69 -26.69
C ARG A 783 -29.18 14.33 -26.05
N GLY A 784 -30.06 13.82 -25.19
CA GLY A 784 -29.89 12.55 -24.47
C GLY A 784 -28.84 12.62 -23.37
N LYS A 785 -28.53 13.80 -22.82
CA LYS A 785 -27.56 13.99 -21.76
C LYS A 785 -28.22 14.42 -20.45
N SER A 786 -27.68 13.96 -19.33
CA SER A 786 -28.08 14.45 -18.01
C SER A 786 -27.70 15.93 -17.88
N PRO A 787 -28.59 16.81 -17.39
CA PRO A 787 -28.29 18.23 -17.25
C PRO A 787 -27.20 18.46 -16.19
N GLY A 788 -26.43 19.53 -16.36
CA GLY A 788 -25.49 19.99 -15.33
C GLY A 788 -26.23 20.56 -14.11
N ARG A 789 -25.55 20.65 -12.96
CA ARG A 789 -26.14 21.07 -11.67
C ARG A 789 -26.89 22.40 -11.74
N ALA A 790 -26.28 23.43 -12.31
CA ALA A 790 -26.91 24.75 -12.44
C ALA A 790 -28.16 24.74 -13.32
N THR A 791 -28.22 23.86 -14.32
CA THR A 791 -29.42 23.68 -15.16
C THR A 791 -30.49 22.91 -14.40
N TRP A 792 -30.11 21.86 -13.67
CA TRP A 792 -31.01 21.11 -12.82
C TRP A 792 -31.67 21.97 -11.74
N GLU A 793 -30.90 22.84 -11.09
CA GLU A 793 -31.42 23.77 -10.06
C GLU A 793 -32.46 24.75 -10.65
N LYS A 794 -32.33 25.15 -11.92
CA LYS A 794 -33.35 25.95 -12.61
C LYS A 794 -34.62 25.15 -12.87
N ILE A 795 -34.48 23.92 -13.38
CA ILE A 795 -35.62 23.01 -13.62
C ILE A 795 -36.38 22.76 -12.31
N LEU A 796 -35.65 22.57 -11.21
CA LEU A 796 -36.24 22.36 -9.90
C LEU A 796 -36.98 23.60 -9.38
N ALA A 797 -36.47 24.80 -9.63
CA ALA A 797 -37.09 26.05 -9.21
C ALA A 797 -38.48 26.27 -9.85
N ASP A 798 -38.70 25.74 -11.06
CA ASP A 798 -39.99 25.77 -11.74
C ASP A 798 -41.02 24.79 -11.14
N ALA A 799 -40.61 23.96 -10.17
CA ALA A 799 -41.42 22.96 -9.46
C ALA A 799 -42.32 22.10 -10.38
N PRO A 800 -41.77 21.48 -11.43
CA PRO A 800 -42.56 20.74 -12.41
C PRO A 800 -43.25 19.54 -11.76
N ALA A 801 -44.53 19.36 -12.05
CA ALA A 801 -45.30 18.21 -11.60
C ALA A 801 -44.84 16.90 -12.28
N GLU A 802 -44.40 16.99 -13.53
CA GLU A 802 -43.92 15.84 -14.31
C GLU A 802 -42.77 16.24 -15.24
N LEU A 803 -41.78 15.35 -15.38
CA LEU A 803 -40.67 15.50 -16.31
C LEU A 803 -40.58 14.28 -17.23
N PRO A 804 -41.13 14.35 -18.46
CA PRO A 804 -40.92 13.32 -19.47
C PRO A 804 -39.56 13.50 -20.17
N CYS A 805 -38.92 12.38 -20.55
CA CYS A 805 -37.79 12.40 -21.49
C CYS A 805 -37.71 11.09 -22.29
N THR A 806 -37.13 11.16 -23.49
CA THR A 806 -36.84 9.98 -24.31
C THR A 806 -35.41 9.51 -24.06
N ALA A 807 -35.23 8.20 -23.85
CA ALA A 807 -33.93 7.56 -23.71
C ALA A 807 -33.81 6.35 -24.64
N ILE A 808 -32.59 6.01 -25.05
CA ILE A 808 -32.32 4.77 -25.78
C ILE A 808 -31.95 3.68 -24.78
N ASP A 809 -32.72 2.60 -24.78
CA ASP A 809 -32.49 1.40 -23.97
C ASP A 809 -31.97 0.27 -24.86
N ASP A 810 -30.69 -0.08 -24.71
CA ASP A 810 -30.06 -1.26 -25.32
C ASP A 810 -29.65 -2.28 -24.23
N THR A 811 -30.37 -2.31 -23.10
CA THR A 811 -30.08 -3.27 -22.03
C THR A 811 -30.81 -4.60 -22.20
N MET A 812 -31.83 -4.64 -23.05
CA MET A 812 -32.76 -5.77 -23.20
C MET A 812 -32.43 -6.67 -24.41
N THR A 813 -33.03 -7.86 -24.42
CA THR A 813 -33.07 -8.74 -25.60
C THR A 813 -33.92 -8.07 -26.70
N GLY A 814 -33.41 -7.99 -27.93
CA GLY A 814 -34.08 -7.31 -29.05
C GLY A 814 -33.41 -6.03 -29.55
N GLY A 815 -32.33 -5.57 -28.90
CA GLY A 815 -31.51 -4.45 -29.36
C GLY A 815 -32.00 -3.06 -28.88
N PRO A 816 -31.40 -1.97 -29.39
CA PRO A 816 -31.71 -0.61 -28.96
C PRO A 816 -33.15 -0.21 -29.29
N ARG A 817 -33.89 0.29 -28.30
CA ARG A 817 -35.24 0.84 -28.46
C ARG A 817 -35.37 2.21 -27.79
N ALA A 818 -36.18 3.09 -28.37
CA ALA A 818 -36.56 4.34 -27.71
C ALA A 818 -37.59 4.05 -26.60
N VAL A 819 -37.30 4.52 -25.39
CA VAL A 819 -38.20 4.43 -24.23
C VAL A 819 -38.48 5.82 -23.68
N THR A 820 -39.74 6.08 -23.38
CA THR A 820 -40.14 7.30 -22.67
C THR A 820 -40.03 7.04 -21.16
N ARG A 821 -39.40 7.96 -20.44
CA ARG A 821 -39.31 7.99 -18.98
C ARG A 821 -40.17 9.14 -18.49
N HIS A 822 -40.94 8.88 -17.44
CA HIS A 822 -41.77 9.86 -16.75
C HIS A 822 -41.31 9.91 -15.30
N PHE A 823 -41.04 11.12 -14.80
CA PHE A 823 -40.67 11.36 -13.40
C PHE A 823 -41.68 12.30 -12.77
N THR A 824 -42.19 11.95 -11.59
CA THR A 824 -43.29 12.67 -10.93
C THR A 824 -42.80 13.45 -9.71
N GLY A 825 -43.09 14.76 -9.69
CA GLY A 825 -42.75 15.65 -8.59
C GLY A 825 -43.69 15.50 -7.37
N PRO A 826 -43.32 16.03 -6.18
CA PRO A 826 -42.11 16.81 -5.94
C PRO A 826 -40.87 15.93 -5.88
N PHE A 827 -39.74 16.48 -6.34
CA PHE A 827 -38.46 15.81 -6.25
C PHE A 827 -37.83 16.07 -4.88
N THR A 828 -37.21 15.06 -4.29
CA THR A 828 -36.65 15.14 -2.93
C THR A 828 -35.23 14.62 -2.85
N GLN A 829 -34.45 15.14 -1.91
CA GLN A 829 -33.14 14.63 -1.56
C GLN A 829 -33.23 13.77 -0.29
N CYS A 830 -32.19 12.99 -0.03
CA CYS A 830 -32.07 12.21 1.20
C CYS A 830 -30.91 12.75 2.05
N ASP A 831 -31.04 12.63 3.38
CA ASP A 831 -29.96 12.91 4.31
C ASP A 831 -29.60 11.63 5.05
N ARG A 832 -28.44 11.06 4.70
CA ARG A 832 -27.98 9.79 5.26
C ARG A 832 -27.72 9.86 6.77
N ILE A 833 -27.28 11.00 7.30
CA ILE A 833 -27.01 11.14 8.74
C ILE A 833 -28.32 11.16 9.52
N GLU A 834 -29.32 11.89 9.04
CA GLU A 834 -30.66 11.87 9.64
C GLU A 834 -31.31 10.48 9.54
N ASP A 835 -31.14 9.79 8.40
CA ASP A 835 -31.64 8.43 8.26
C ASP A 835 -30.88 7.44 9.17
N TYR A 836 -29.58 7.62 9.42
CA TYR A 836 -28.85 6.86 10.44
C TYR A 836 -29.43 7.11 11.84
N ARG A 837 -29.69 8.36 12.21
CA ARG A 837 -30.30 8.70 13.51
C ARG A 837 -31.67 8.04 13.67
N ARG A 838 -32.52 8.14 12.64
CA ARG A 838 -33.86 7.53 12.63
C ARG A 838 -33.78 6.01 12.74
N ALA A 839 -32.96 5.38 11.91
CA ALA A 839 -32.79 3.93 11.91
C ALA A 839 -32.20 3.41 13.24
N TRP A 840 -31.24 4.13 13.81
CA TRP A 840 -30.64 3.76 15.09
C TRP A 840 -31.66 3.76 16.22
N ALA A 841 -32.38 4.88 16.39
CA ALA A 841 -33.40 5.01 17.42
C ALA A 841 -34.53 3.99 17.26
N HIS A 842 -34.95 3.72 16.02
CA HIS A 842 -35.98 2.73 15.71
C HIS A 842 -35.57 1.31 16.12
N PHE A 843 -34.37 0.86 15.74
CA PHE A 843 -33.93 -0.50 16.06
C PHE A 843 -33.52 -0.68 17.53
N GLU A 844 -33.04 0.37 18.21
CA GLU A 844 -32.84 0.32 19.67
C GLU A 844 -34.15 0.20 20.43
N ARG A 845 -35.17 0.97 20.04
CA ARG A 845 -36.51 0.90 20.64
C ARG A 845 -37.10 -0.50 20.50
N LEU A 846 -37.09 -1.07 19.30
CA LEU A 846 -37.65 -2.40 19.05
C LEU A 846 -36.93 -3.51 19.83
N LYS A 847 -35.60 -3.44 19.94
CA LYS A 847 -34.83 -4.38 20.79
C LYS A 847 -35.18 -4.26 22.27
N SER A 848 -35.42 -3.04 22.74
CA SER A 848 -35.81 -2.80 24.13
C SER A 848 -37.21 -3.34 24.42
N GLU A 849 -38.13 -3.23 23.45
CA GLU A 849 -39.49 -3.79 23.52
C GLU A 849 -39.50 -5.32 23.44
N GLU A 850 -38.58 -5.95 22.70
CA GLU A 850 -38.42 -7.41 22.67
C GLU A 850 -37.78 -7.97 23.95
N ALA A 851 -36.96 -7.17 24.65
CA ALA A 851 -36.27 -7.56 25.87
C ALA A 851 -37.11 -7.36 27.16
N ALA A 852 -38.16 -6.53 27.09
CA ALA A 852 -39.11 -6.27 28.17
C ALA A 852 -40.28 -7.26 28.11
#